data_AF-A0A7V6SXH3-F1
#
_entry.id   AF-A0A7V6SXH3-F1
#
_cell.length_a   1.000
_cell.length_b   1.000
_cell.length_c   1.000
_cell.angle_alpha   90.00
_cell.angle_beta   90.00
_cell.angle_gamma   90.00
#
_symmetry.space_group_name_H-M   'P 1'
#
loop_
_entity.id
_entity.type
_entity.pdbx_description
1 polymer ?
#
loop_
_entity_poly.entity_id
_entity_poly.type
_entity_poly.pdbx_seq_one_letter_code
_entity_poly.pdbx_strand_id
1 'polypeptide(L)'
;MKKMRLIFLNIFIFVCLLILPTGVDALSYISEYIDLKSDVVLDTDEFEFSLKYTEYIDVPINTMVAITGDVKRKTDNVFDTYYYHYIIYYYNGNKEEIASSDGYGEIFNISSSSTGDYVRYILYKEDLKESYNISDIKYYRLFVEPSTEEVVFNYLFQKNKVNEHGIDPITDYNTVNMKTVKQNKQTTATNTRGNGEYALTKYDIDIKVNENNTFDITENISAHFNVSKHGIFRKIPITNNVVRLDGTRSYNRARINNINVNNEFKIEYENGYRVIRIGSPSKTITGSEDYTINYSYNIGKDKGRGYDEFYFNLIGDEWDTTISNITFTITMPKEFDESKLGFSSGKLGSTNSDKVIYSVDGNVITGSYTEVLSEGEALTVRLELPEGYFVGASGNLSFFTMLLYILPITFAIISFVMWFKHGRDDEVVETVEFYPPKGFNSAEVGFLYKGVATQKDVLSLLIYLADKGYIRIEEIEEKTFFSSKKGFKIVKLKEYSGDNINEEVFFKSLFNSKKTNKLTTKEITAYFKEPRGDLFPEDSKLEEVTKSDLYNSFYISLNAIVANLNARKNRDKIFEKIASSKSIYVILMIIATILIITSIPVVDYAGIGELGINILFLVGYLPFISILFVKGKPKIFNLIVGPFIFFHMFLMIVTALPLGEALFFDSILLIGFLIGLACLIVMIVCFKAMPKRTPYGNEMLGKIKGFKRFLETAEKPKLEALVMDDPSYFYNILPYTYVLDVSDKWIEKFEDISMEAPNWYGGSSSFNMTTFSNFMNSTMISATSAMSSRPSSSGGSGGGSSGGGSGGGGGGSW
;
A
#
# COMPACT_ATOMS: atom_id res chain seq x y z
N MET A 1 9.64 22.43 15.47
CA MET A 1 9.09 23.42 14.51
C MET A 1 9.85 23.51 13.19
N LYS A 2 11.08 24.08 13.09
CA LYS A 2 11.78 24.25 11.78
C LYS A 2 11.87 22.97 10.93
N LYS A 3 12.28 21.83 11.52
CA LYS A 3 12.34 20.52 10.82
C LYS A 3 10.98 20.03 10.26
N MET A 4 9.85 20.45 10.86
CA MET A 4 8.50 20.05 10.43
C MET A 4 8.07 20.78 9.16
N ARG A 5 8.37 22.09 9.04
CA ARG A 5 8.04 22.90 7.85
C ARG A 5 8.81 22.42 6.61
N LEU A 6 10.05 21.97 6.80
CA LEU A 6 10.92 21.51 5.71
C LEU A 6 10.42 20.21 5.06
N ILE A 7 9.78 19.32 5.82
CA ILE A 7 9.25 18.04 5.30
C ILE A 7 8.04 18.29 4.37
N PHE A 8 7.11 19.15 4.78
CA PHE A 8 5.94 19.51 3.95
C PHE A 8 6.32 20.19 2.63
N LEU A 9 7.36 21.03 2.63
CA LEU A 9 7.80 21.75 1.43
C LEU A 9 8.45 20.82 0.38
N ASN A 10 9.24 19.83 0.81
CA ASN A 10 9.90 18.90 -0.12
C ASN A 10 8.91 17.91 -0.76
N ILE A 11 7.88 17.48 -0.02
CA ILE A 11 6.81 16.62 -0.58
C ILE A 11 6.03 17.35 -1.68
N PHE A 12 5.79 18.66 -1.51
CA PHE A 12 5.09 19.48 -2.50
C PHE A 12 5.89 19.64 -3.81
N ILE A 13 7.21 19.84 -3.72
CA ILE A 13 8.08 20.07 -4.89
C ILE A 13 8.28 18.79 -5.73
N PHE A 14 8.33 17.62 -5.11
CA PHE A 14 8.50 16.34 -5.81
C PHE A 14 7.32 15.98 -6.73
N VAL A 15 6.11 16.46 -6.40
CA VAL A 15 4.88 16.20 -7.19
C VAL A 15 4.83 17.02 -8.49
N CYS A 16 5.55 18.15 -8.57
CA CYS A 16 5.47 19.08 -9.70
C CYS A 16 6.40 18.75 -10.89
N LEU A 17 7.22 17.69 -10.82
CA LEU A 17 8.32 17.44 -11.77
C LEU A 17 8.10 16.26 -12.76
N LEU A 18 6.87 15.76 -12.90
CA LEU A 18 6.57 14.50 -13.61
C LEU A 18 5.80 14.64 -14.96
N ILE A 19 5.80 15.82 -15.60
CA ILE A 19 5.01 16.05 -16.84
C ILE A 19 5.75 16.93 -17.86
N LEU A 20 6.34 16.35 -18.92
CA LEU A 20 6.64 16.97 -20.26
C LEU A 20 6.98 15.88 -21.32
N PRO A 21 6.59 16.02 -22.62
CA PRO A 21 6.91 15.05 -23.71
C PRO A 21 7.60 15.61 -25.00
N THR A 22 8.16 14.70 -25.82
CA THR A 22 8.66 14.78 -27.23
C THR A 22 8.74 13.34 -27.81
N GLY A 23 8.81 12.99 -29.11
CA GLY A 23 8.92 13.67 -30.43
C GLY A 23 8.71 12.62 -31.58
N VAL A 24 8.97 12.91 -32.88
CA VAL A 24 8.66 11.98 -34.02
C VAL A 24 9.72 12.03 -35.16
N ASP A 25 9.95 10.87 -35.83
CA ASP A 25 10.72 10.66 -37.09
C ASP A 25 9.84 9.95 -38.18
N ALA A 26 10.24 10.01 -39.46
CA ALA A 26 9.46 9.53 -40.62
C ALA A 26 9.70 8.06 -41.03
N LEU A 27 8.78 7.46 -41.83
CA LEU A 27 8.62 6.01 -42.02
C LEU A 27 8.60 5.58 -43.51
N SER A 28 8.95 4.32 -43.78
CA SER A 28 8.80 3.66 -45.10
C SER A 28 7.71 2.58 -45.06
N TYR A 29 7.20 2.15 -46.23
CA TYR A 29 6.01 1.29 -46.31
C TYR A 29 6.22 0.04 -47.16
N ILE A 30 5.63 -1.09 -46.74
CA ILE A 30 5.60 -2.33 -47.55
C ILE A 30 4.26 -3.06 -47.42
N SER A 31 3.76 -3.65 -48.50
CA SER A 31 2.52 -4.43 -48.46
C SER A 31 2.75 -5.85 -47.93
N GLU A 32 1.66 -6.49 -47.50
CA GLU A 32 1.60 -7.95 -47.42
C GLU A 32 1.59 -8.60 -48.82
N TYR A 33 1.59 -9.93 -48.88
CA TYR A 33 1.48 -10.69 -50.13
C TYR A 33 0.07 -10.55 -50.72
N ILE A 34 -0.05 -9.82 -51.82
CA ILE A 34 -1.31 -9.62 -52.54
C ILE A 34 -1.41 -10.71 -53.62
N ASP A 35 -2.55 -11.40 -53.71
CA ASP A 35 -2.82 -12.32 -54.82
C ASP A 35 -2.79 -11.56 -56.14
N LEU A 36 -2.04 -12.07 -57.11
CA LEU A 36 -1.77 -11.41 -58.39
C LEU A 36 -3.06 -10.99 -59.12
N LYS A 37 -4.17 -11.70 -58.98
CA LYS A 37 -5.43 -11.39 -59.68
C LYS A 37 -6.44 -10.61 -58.84
N SER A 38 -6.04 -10.12 -57.66
CA SER A 38 -6.89 -9.25 -56.83
C SER A 38 -6.72 -7.78 -57.22
N ASP A 39 -7.83 -7.11 -57.52
CA ASP A 39 -7.90 -5.65 -57.44
C ASP A 39 -7.78 -5.24 -55.97
N VAL A 40 -6.85 -4.34 -55.64
CA VAL A 40 -6.56 -3.96 -54.27
C VAL A 40 -6.44 -2.44 -54.12
N VAL A 41 -6.97 -1.94 -53.01
CA VAL A 41 -6.61 -0.61 -52.50
C VAL A 41 -5.71 -0.86 -51.30
N LEU A 42 -4.45 -0.44 -51.42
CA LEU A 42 -3.46 -0.44 -50.34
C LEU A 42 -3.43 0.95 -49.73
N ASP A 43 -3.56 0.99 -48.41
CA ASP A 43 -3.74 2.25 -47.69
C ASP A 43 -2.65 2.48 -46.65
N THR A 44 -2.13 3.70 -46.61
CA THR A 44 -1.17 4.20 -45.60
C THR A 44 -1.63 5.56 -45.08
N ASP A 45 -0.91 6.08 -44.07
CA ASP A 45 -1.23 7.39 -43.50
C ASP A 45 -1.00 8.54 -44.51
N GLU A 46 0.01 8.40 -45.40
CA GLU A 46 0.35 9.41 -46.41
C GLU A 46 -0.20 9.12 -47.82
N PHE A 47 -0.47 7.86 -48.18
CA PHE A 47 -0.79 7.45 -49.55
C PHE A 47 -1.92 6.43 -49.62
N GLU A 48 -2.67 6.48 -50.72
CA GLU A 48 -3.63 5.46 -51.15
C GLU A 48 -3.19 4.98 -52.54
N PHE A 49 -2.96 3.66 -52.69
CA PHE A 49 -2.59 3.03 -53.96
C PHE A 49 -3.74 2.15 -54.44
N SER A 50 -4.34 2.49 -55.58
CA SER A 50 -5.38 1.66 -56.22
C SER A 50 -4.75 0.81 -57.32
N LEU A 51 -4.35 -0.42 -56.98
CA LEU A 51 -3.59 -1.32 -57.86
C LEU A 51 -4.48 -2.41 -58.46
N LYS A 52 -4.26 -2.69 -59.74
CA LYS A 52 -4.88 -3.79 -60.50
C LYS A 52 -3.87 -4.49 -61.38
N TYR A 53 -4.09 -5.77 -61.59
CA TYR A 53 -3.31 -6.57 -62.52
C TYR A 53 -3.84 -6.44 -63.95
N THR A 54 -2.94 -6.29 -64.92
CA THR A 54 -3.30 -6.16 -66.35
C THR A 54 -2.40 -7.05 -67.19
N GLU A 55 -3.01 -7.97 -67.94
CA GLU A 55 -2.36 -8.78 -68.98
C GLU A 55 -2.39 -8.02 -70.30
N TYR A 56 -1.22 -7.83 -70.92
CA TYR A 56 -1.09 -7.35 -72.30
C TYR A 56 -0.68 -8.53 -73.19
N ILE A 57 -1.46 -8.77 -74.24
CA ILE A 57 -1.17 -9.79 -75.25
C ILE A 57 -0.61 -9.08 -76.47
N ASP A 58 0.71 -9.13 -76.66
CA ASP A 58 1.34 -8.62 -77.88
C ASP A 58 1.64 -9.78 -78.85
N VAL A 59 1.31 -9.58 -80.12
CA VAL A 59 1.43 -10.61 -81.16
C VAL A 59 2.57 -10.21 -82.11
N PRO A 60 3.67 -10.98 -82.22
CA PRO A 60 3.83 -12.38 -81.79
C PRO A 60 4.99 -12.62 -80.79
N ILE A 61 4.66 -13.06 -79.56
CA ILE A 61 5.25 -14.21 -78.80
C ILE A 61 5.28 -14.01 -77.27
N ASN A 62 5.28 -12.79 -76.74
CA ASN A 62 5.35 -12.57 -75.28
C ASN A 62 4.02 -12.06 -74.68
N THR A 63 3.44 -12.85 -73.77
CA THR A 63 2.52 -12.32 -72.76
C THR A 63 3.30 -11.37 -71.86
N MET A 64 2.81 -10.15 -71.66
CA MET A 64 3.39 -9.20 -70.71
C MET A 64 2.41 -8.97 -69.56
N VAL A 65 2.92 -8.90 -68.33
CA VAL A 65 2.10 -8.58 -67.16
C VAL A 65 2.56 -7.27 -66.56
N ALA A 66 1.60 -6.46 -66.12
CA ALA A 66 1.86 -5.25 -65.36
C ALA A 66 0.93 -5.19 -64.16
N ILE A 67 1.48 -4.83 -63.00
CA ILE A 67 0.68 -4.16 -61.97
C ILE A 67 0.58 -2.71 -62.41
N THR A 68 -0.66 -2.23 -62.55
CA THR A 68 -0.96 -0.85 -62.90
C THR A 68 -1.84 -0.24 -61.84
N GLY A 69 -1.66 1.03 -61.52
CA GLY A 69 -2.52 1.68 -60.55
C GLY A 69 -2.28 3.17 -60.39
N ASP A 70 -3.29 3.82 -59.81
CA ASP A 70 -3.30 5.24 -59.49
C ASP A 70 -2.80 5.44 -58.05
N VAL A 71 -1.98 6.47 -57.84
CA VAL A 71 -1.47 6.85 -56.52
C VAL A 71 -2.05 8.18 -56.10
N LYS A 72 -2.45 8.29 -54.84
CA LYS A 72 -3.02 9.52 -54.27
C LYS A 72 -2.37 9.82 -52.92
N ARG A 73 -1.82 11.02 -52.76
CA ARG A 73 -1.32 11.50 -51.47
C ARG A 73 -2.44 12.10 -50.62
N LYS A 74 -2.46 11.80 -49.33
CA LYS A 74 -3.40 12.32 -48.32
C LYS A 74 -2.78 13.52 -47.60
N THR A 75 -2.90 14.71 -48.18
CA THR A 75 -2.36 15.94 -47.56
C THR A 75 -3.22 17.17 -47.85
N ASP A 76 -3.29 18.08 -46.89
CA ASP A 76 -3.98 19.37 -47.00
C ASP A 76 -3.14 20.45 -47.72
N ASN A 77 -1.86 20.18 -48.01
CA ASN A 77 -0.95 21.16 -48.62
C ASN A 77 -1.04 21.15 -50.16
N VAL A 78 -1.66 22.21 -50.71
CA VAL A 78 -2.11 22.27 -52.11
C VAL A 78 -1.02 22.76 -53.11
N PHE A 79 0.25 22.86 -52.69
CA PHE A 79 1.31 23.50 -53.50
C PHE A 79 2.68 22.77 -53.53
N ASP A 80 2.82 21.59 -52.92
CA ASP A 80 4.07 20.83 -52.94
C ASP A 80 3.98 19.61 -53.86
N THR A 81 4.93 19.47 -54.80
CA THR A 81 5.17 18.20 -55.51
C THR A 81 5.86 17.21 -54.59
N TYR A 82 5.42 15.96 -54.56
CA TYR A 82 6.02 14.92 -53.74
C TYR A 82 6.65 13.80 -54.58
N TYR A 83 7.86 13.39 -54.21
CA TYR A 83 8.66 12.40 -54.92
C TYR A 83 8.75 11.11 -54.09
N TYR A 84 8.58 9.96 -54.73
CA TYR A 84 8.63 8.65 -54.07
C TYR A 84 9.34 7.60 -54.92
N HIS A 85 9.97 6.65 -54.25
CA HIS A 85 10.59 5.47 -54.84
C HIS A 85 9.67 4.27 -54.56
N TYR A 86 9.50 3.38 -55.53
CA TYR A 86 8.70 2.16 -55.36
C TYR A 86 9.38 0.93 -55.97
N ILE A 87 9.21 -0.21 -55.30
CA ILE A 87 9.65 -1.52 -55.81
C ILE A 87 8.49 -2.50 -55.75
N ILE A 88 8.24 -3.21 -56.86
CA ILE A 88 7.29 -4.32 -56.90
C ILE A 88 8.07 -5.63 -56.92
N TYR A 89 7.87 -6.47 -55.91
CA TYR A 89 8.45 -7.80 -55.82
C TYR A 89 7.42 -8.85 -56.24
N TYR A 90 7.80 -9.76 -57.15
CA TYR A 90 6.92 -10.79 -57.71
C TYR A 90 7.30 -12.17 -57.16
N TYR A 91 6.30 -12.92 -56.70
CA TYR A 91 6.49 -14.20 -55.99
C TYR A 91 5.70 -15.35 -56.61
N ASN A 92 6.30 -16.55 -56.55
CA ASN A 92 5.63 -17.79 -56.95
C ASN A 92 4.62 -18.28 -55.89
N GLY A 93 3.94 -19.40 -56.16
CA GLY A 93 2.95 -20.00 -55.24
C GLY A 93 3.47 -20.39 -53.85
N ASN A 94 4.79 -20.56 -53.70
CA ASN A 94 5.45 -20.86 -52.43
C ASN A 94 5.99 -19.61 -51.73
N LYS A 95 5.69 -18.41 -52.24
CA LYS A 95 6.20 -17.10 -51.77
C LYS A 95 7.73 -16.93 -51.92
N GLU A 96 8.34 -17.63 -52.87
CA GLU A 96 9.73 -17.36 -53.29
C GLU A 96 9.74 -16.25 -54.34
N GLU A 97 10.65 -15.29 -54.21
CA GLU A 97 10.77 -14.14 -55.12
C GLU A 97 11.39 -14.56 -56.45
N ILE A 98 10.74 -14.23 -57.57
CA ILE A 98 11.13 -14.67 -58.91
C ILE A 98 11.45 -13.53 -59.88
N ALA A 99 11.02 -12.30 -59.57
CA ALA A 99 11.46 -11.05 -60.20
C ALA A 99 11.18 -9.86 -59.27
N SER A 100 11.83 -8.72 -59.53
CA SER A 100 11.48 -7.43 -58.93
C SER A 100 11.55 -6.33 -59.99
N SER A 101 10.85 -5.22 -59.76
CA SER A 101 10.89 -4.05 -60.63
C SER A 101 10.93 -2.75 -59.83
N ASP A 102 11.94 -1.94 -60.11
CA ASP A 102 12.28 -0.67 -59.46
C ASP A 102 11.80 0.51 -60.34
N GLY A 103 11.17 1.50 -59.72
CA GLY A 103 10.71 2.72 -60.39
C GLY A 103 10.49 3.89 -59.44
N TYR A 104 10.48 5.09 -60.00
CA TYR A 104 10.27 6.35 -59.28
C TYR A 104 9.01 7.03 -59.79
N GLY A 105 8.30 7.70 -58.87
CA GLY A 105 7.10 8.47 -59.18
C GLY A 105 7.14 9.87 -58.58
N GLU A 106 6.38 10.77 -59.18
CA GLU A 106 6.12 12.12 -58.69
C GLU A 106 4.61 12.36 -58.58
N ILE A 107 4.17 13.18 -57.62
CA ILE A 107 2.77 13.51 -57.40
C ILE A 107 2.62 15.03 -57.46
N PHE A 108 2.04 15.53 -58.55
CA PHE A 108 1.75 16.95 -58.74
C PHE A 108 0.43 17.36 -58.08
N ASN A 109 0.50 18.08 -56.96
CA ASN A 109 -0.68 18.73 -56.37
C ASN A 109 -0.99 20.05 -57.09
N ILE A 110 -1.82 19.98 -58.14
CA ILE A 110 -2.40 21.16 -58.81
C ILE A 110 -3.93 21.07 -58.76
N SER A 111 -4.52 21.80 -57.81
CA SER A 111 -5.97 21.89 -57.52
C SER A 111 -6.62 20.59 -57.01
N SER A 112 -7.87 20.70 -56.54
CA SER A 112 -8.55 19.75 -55.65
C SER A 112 -9.00 18.41 -56.27
N SER A 113 -8.30 17.92 -57.28
CA SER A 113 -8.45 16.57 -57.84
C SER A 113 -7.17 16.14 -58.57
N SER A 114 -6.07 16.00 -57.82
CA SER A 114 -4.77 15.50 -58.30
C SER A 114 -4.74 13.97 -58.35
N THR A 115 -5.34 13.37 -59.38
CA THR A 115 -4.92 12.04 -59.86
C THR A 115 -3.72 12.24 -60.78
N GLY A 116 -2.52 12.07 -60.24
CA GLY A 116 -1.24 12.27 -60.92
C GLY A 116 -0.38 11.02 -60.83
N ASP A 117 -0.13 10.45 -62.00
CA ASP A 117 0.85 9.40 -62.33
C ASP A 117 0.62 7.95 -61.86
N TYR A 118 1.06 7.07 -62.77
CA TYR A 118 0.82 5.63 -62.79
C TYR A 118 1.99 4.87 -62.17
N VAL A 119 1.72 4.01 -61.19
CA VAL A 119 2.56 2.83 -61.00
C VAL A 119 2.36 1.96 -62.25
N ARG A 120 3.39 1.81 -63.09
CA ARG A 120 3.36 0.92 -64.25
C ARG A 120 4.75 0.39 -64.57
N TYR A 121 5.01 -0.87 -64.22
CA TYR A 121 6.12 -1.62 -64.77
C TYR A 121 5.58 -2.77 -65.63
N ILE A 122 6.18 -2.96 -66.81
CA ILE A 122 5.85 -4.07 -67.72
C ILE A 122 6.91 -5.14 -67.52
N LEU A 123 6.53 -6.28 -66.97
CA LEU A 123 7.45 -7.38 -66.73
C LEU A 123 7.58 -8.26 -67.98
N TYR A 124 8.80 -8.38 -68.49
CA TYR A 124 9.15 -9.24 -69.62
C TYR A 124 9.68 -10.59 -69.13
N LYS A 125 9.69 -11.59 -70.03
CA LYS A 125 10.27 -12.91 -69.74
C LYS A 125 11.77 -12.86 -69.40
N GLU A 126 12.46 -11.82 -69.87
CA GLU A 126 13.88 -11.57 -69.64
C GLU A 126 14.18 -10.98 -68.24
N ASP A 127 13.18 -10.43 -67.55
CA ASP A 127 13.30 -9.88 -66.18
C ASP A 127 13.14 -10.97 -65.09
N LEU A 128 12.70 -12.18 -65.47
CA LEU A 128 12.52 -13.32 -64.57
C LEU A 128 13.84 -14.08 -64.37
N LYS A 129 14.05 -14.59 -63.14
CA LYS A 129 15.11 -15.59 -62.87
C LYS A 129 14.95 -16.77 -63.84
N GLU A 130 16.05 -17.21 -64.45
CA GLU A 130 16.09 -18.04 -65.69
C GLU A 130 15.12 -19.26 -65.70
N SER A 131 14.85 -19.87 -64.54
CA SER A 131 13.99 -21.04 -64.38
C SER A 131 12.48 -20.79 -64.40
N TYR A 132 12.01 -19.54 -64.28
CA TYR A 132 10.59 -19.22 -64.02
C TYR A 132 9.88 -18.56 -65.20
N ASN A 133 8.59 -18.84 -65.38
CA ASN A 133 7.72 -18.22 -66.39
C ASN A 133 6.70 -17.27 -65.74
N ILE A 134 6.15 -16.37 -66.55
CA ILE A 134 5.13 -15.39 -66.10
C ILE A 134 3.89 -16.07 -65.49
N SER A 135 3.55 -17.28 -65.98
CA SER A 135 2.49 -18.13 -65.42
C SER A 135 2.69 -18.53 -63.95
N ASP A 136 3.92 -18.44 -63.45
CA ASP A 136 4.32 -19.00 -62.15
C ASP A 136 4.17 -17.96 -61.03
N ILE A 137 4.05 -16.67 -61.39
CA ILE A 137 3.72 -15.58 -60.47
C ILE A 137 2.32 -15.83 -59.89
N LYS A 138 2.19 -15.73 -58.57
CA LYS A 138 0.92 -15.89 -57.82
C LYS A 138 0.66 -14.76 -56.85
N TYR A 139 1.72 -14.11 -56.36
CA TYR A 139 1.62 -12.97 -55.47
C TYR A 139 2.56 -11.84 -55.89
N TYR A 140 2.27 -10.62 -55.45
CA TYR A 140 3.22 -9.52 -55.46
C TYR A 140 3.24 -8.78 -54.12
N ARG A 141 4.26 -7.96 -53.91
CA ARG A 141 4.33 -6.99 -52.82
C ARG A 141 4.81 -5.64 -53.36
N LEU A 142 4.25 -4.55 -52.86
CA LEU A 142 4.69 -3.18 -53.15
C LEU A 142 5.48 -2.65 -51.94
N PHE A 143 6.69 -2.13 -52.19
CA PHE A 143 7.46 -1.30 -51.27
C PHE A 143 7.45 0.15 -51.75
N VAL A 144 7.35 1.12 -50.84
CA VAL A 144 7.40 2.56 -51.13
C VAL A 144 8.13 3.33 -50.04
N GLU A 145 8.98 4.27 -50.44
CA GLU A 145 9.66 5.20 -49.55
C GLU A 145 9.70 6.64 -50.11
N PRO A 146 9.84 7.67 -49.25
CA PRO A 146 10.07 9.05 -49.68
C PRO A 146 11.34 9.19 -50.54
N SER A 147 11.29 10.00 -51.59
CA SER A 147 12.44 10.31 -52.45
C SER A 147 12.60 11.83 -52.64
N THR A 148 13.63 12.25 -53.38
CA THR A 148 13.91 13.67 -53.66
C THR A 148 13.79 13.98 -55.14
N GLU A 149 13.44 15.23 -55.46
CA GLU A 149 13.32 15.74 -56.83
C GLU A 149 14.56 15.44 -57.69
N GLU A 150 15.76 15.62 -57.12
CA GLU A 150 17.03 15.39 -57.80
C GLU A 150 17.23 13.91 -58.20
N VAL A 151 16.78 12.96 -57.38
CA VAL A 151 16.88 11.52 -57.70
C VAL A 151 15.93 11.14 -58.83
N VAL A 152 14.66 11.58 -58.73
CA VAL A 152 13.63 11.26 -59.74
C VAL A 152 13.93 11.94 -61.08
N PHE A 153 14.38 13.19 -61.07
CA PHE A 153 14.76 13.92 -62.29
C PHE A 153 15.93 13.25 -63.03
N ASN A 154 16.93 12.74 -62.29
CA ASN A 154 18.05 12.00 -62.89
C ASN A 154 17.60 10.67 -63.51
N TYR A 155 16.70 9.92 -62.86
CA TYR A 155 16.13 8.67 -63.39
C TYR A 155 15.34 8.89 -64.70
N LEU A 156 14.50 9.93 -64.75
CA LEU A 156 13.60 10.18 -65.89
C LEU A 156 14.31 10.79 -67.11
N PHE A 157 15.29 11.67 -66.92
CA PHE A 157 15.83 12.52 -68.00
C PHE A 157 17.28 12.24 -68.40
N GLN A 158 18.10 11.61 -67.54
CA GLN A 158 19.46 11.20 -67.91
C GLN A 158 19.49 9.73 -68.34
N LYS A 159 19.35 9.48 -69.64
CA LYS A 159 19.62 8.15 -70.24
C LYS A 159 21.12 7.80 -70.20
N ASN A 160 21.66 7.55 -69.02
CA ASN A 160 23.01 7.02 -68.79
C ASN A 160 23.08 6.26 -67.45
N LYS A 161 23.05 4.93 -67.53
CA LYS A 161 23.53 3.96 -66.52
C LYS A 161 23.37 4.34 -65.04
N VAL A 162 22.22 4.02 -64.44
CA VAL A 162 22.13 3.86 -62.97
C VAL A 162 22.59 2.46 -62.51
N ASN A 163 22.59 1.45 -63.40
CA ASN A 163 22.92 0.06 -63.06
C ASN A 163 24.43 -0.29 -63.16
N GLU A 164 25.33 0.48 -62.54
CA GLU A 164 26.74 0.05 -62.35
C GLU A 164 27.29 0.25 -60.93
N HIS A 165 26.61 1.00 -60.06
CA HIS A 165 26.82 0.94 -58.61
C HIS A 165 25.48 0.92 -57.89
N GLY A 166 25.18 -0.21 -57.24
CA GLY A 166 23.96 -0.38 -56.45
C GLY A 166 23.92 0.65 -55.33
N ILE A 167 22.97 1.57 -55.44
CA ILE A 167 22.39 2.24 -54.28
C ILE A 167 21.37 1.21 -53.77
N ASP A 168 21.75 0.43 -52.75
CA ASP A 168 20.76 -0.37 -52.02
C ASP A 168 19.66 0.57 -51.49
N PRO A 169 18.38 0.14 -51.45
CA PRO A 169 17.33 0.88 -50.77
C PRO A 169 17.75 1.21 -49.33
N ILE A 170 17.22 2.29 -48.76
CA ILE A 170 17.54 2.71 -47.39
C ILE A 170 16.97 1.66 -46.42
N THR A 171 17.77 0.64 -46.15
CA THR A 171 17.43 -0.54 -45.33
C THR A 171 17.64 -0.22 -43.86
N ASP A 172 16.98 0.84 -43.39
CA ASP A 172 16.87 1.18 -41.98
C ASP A 172 15.49 0.73 -41.45
N TYR A 173 15.46 0.28 -40.19
CA TYR A 173 14.56 -0.80 -39.72
C TYR A 173 13.07 -0.43 -39.47
N ASN A 174 12.54 0.63 -40.08
CA ASN A 174 11.21 1.20 -39.79
C ASN A 174 10.18 1.08 -40.93
N THR A 175 10.02 -0.12 -41.51
CA THR A 175 8.94 -0.40 -42.48
C THR A 175 7.59 -0.65 -41.81
N VAL A 176 6.56 0.09 -42.20
CA VAL A 176 5.15 -0.09 -41.79
C VAL A 176 4.40 -0.92 -42.83
N ASN A 177 3.52 -1.83 -42.39
CA ASN A 177 2.69 -2.64 -43.28
C ASN A 177 1.50 -1.83 -43.84
N MET A 178 1.31 -1.85 -45.16
CA MET A 178 0.15 -1.23 -45.82
C MET A 178 -1.14 -2.02 -45.52
N LYS A 179 -2.26 -1.31 -45.30
CA LYS A 179 -3.56 -1.93 -45.00
C LYS A 179 -4.34 -2.29 -46.27
N THR A 180 -4.82 -3.53 -46.36
CA THR A 180 -5.70 -4.02 -47.44
C THR A 180 -7.17 -3.82 -47.06
N VAL A 181 -7.98 -3.20 -47.95
CA VAL A 181 -9.30 -2.67 -47.55
C VAL A 181 -10.52 -3.56 -47.87
N LYS A 182 -10.49 -4.50 -48.85
CA LYS A 182 -11.65 -5.38 -49.17
C LYS A 182 -11.31 -6.78 -49.74
N GLN A 183 -11.98 -7.82 -49.23
CA GLN A 183 -12.28 -9.12 -49.87
C GLN A 183 -13.64 -9.66 -49.35
N ASN A 184 -14.20 -10.76 -49.92
CA ASN A 184 -15.61 -11.14 -49.70
C ASN A 184 -15.87 -12.65 -49.47
N LYS A 185 -16.73 -12.97 -48.46
CA LYS A 185 -17.73 -14.09 -48.32
C LYS A 185 -17.55 -15.32 -47.35
N GLN A 186 -18.45 -15.36 -46.35
CA GLN A 186 -19.40 -16.46 -45.92
C GLN A 186 -19.15 -17.52 -44.79
N THR A 187 -20.11 -17.53 -43.82
CA THR A 187 -20.69 -18.63 -42.98
C THR A 187 -20.04 -19.17 -41.68
N THR A 188 -20.79 -19.11 -40.57
CA THR A 188 -20.44 -19.61 -39.21
C THR A 188 -20.94 -21.03 -38.90
N ALA A 189 -20.23 -21.80 -38.06
CA ALA A 189 -20.67 -23.08 -37.51
C ALA A 189 -20.84 -23.02 -35.97
N THR A 190 -21.90 -23.62 -35.42
CA THR A 190 -22.15 -23.69 -33.96
C THR A 190 -21.29 -24.78 -33.29
N ASN A 191 -20.55 -24.43 -32.24
CA ASN A 191 -19.78 -25.38 -31.44
C ASN A 191 -20.48 -25.68 -30.10
N THR A 192 -20.89 -26.93 -29.88
CA THR A 192 -21.51 -27.42 -28.63
C THR A 192 -20.53 -28.10 -27.67
N ARG A 193 -19.30 -28.37 -28.11
CA ARG A 193 -18.31 -29.14 -27.32
C ARG A 193 -17.48 -28.25 -26.41
N GLY A 194 -17.13 -27.04 -26.85
CA GLY A 194 -16.38 -26.06 -26.08
C GLY A 194 -15.09 -26.62 -25.51
N ASN A 195 -14.83 -26.36 -24.22
CA ASN A 195 -13.70 -26.90 -23.46
C ASN A 195 -13.82 -28.41 -23.13
N GLY A 196 -14.91 -29.07 -23.54
CA GLY A 196 -15.21 -30.48 -23.29
C GLY A 196 -16.19 -30.71 -22.13
N GLU A 197 -16.30 -29.77 -21.19
CA GLU A 197 -17.30 -29.82 -20.11
C GLU A 197 -18.58 -29.04 -20.48
N TYR A 198 -18.44 -27.87 -21.10
CA TYR A 198 -19.56 -27.03 -21.52
C TYR A 198 -19.17 -26.06 -22.65
N ALA A 199 -20.15 -25.46 -23.32
CA ALA A 199 -19.94 -24.43 -24.35
C ALA A 199 -21.03 -23.35 -24.28
N LEU A 200 -20.73 -22.11 -24.69
CA LEU A 200 -21.75 -21.08 -24.89
C LEU A 200 -22.21 -21.14 -26.35
N THR A 201 -23.45 -21.58 -26.55
CA THR A 201 -24.02 -21.87 -27.88
C THR A 201 -24.74 -20.69 -28.51
N LYS A 202 -25.10 -19.69 -27.69
CA LYS A 202 -25.61 -18.37 -28.08
C LYS A 202 -25.16 -17.37 -27.03
N TYR A 203 -24.79 -16.16 -27.46
CA TYR A 203 -24.55 -15.02 -26.59
C TYR A 203 -25.15 -13.77 -27.22
N ASP A 204 -26.14 -13.17 -26.57
CA ASP A 204 -26.80 -11.96 -27.04
C ASP A 204 -26.67 -10.86 -25.98
N ILE A 205 -26.06 -9.73 -26.34
CA ILE A 205 -25.79 -8.62 -25.42
C ILE A 205 -26.48 -7.33 -25.87
N ASP A 206 -27.33 -6.78 -24.99
CA ASP A 206 -27.92 -5.45 -25.13
C ASP A 206 -27.22 -4.49 -24.17
N ILE A 207 -26.74 -3.36 -24.69
CA ILE A 207 -26.09 -2.29 -23.94
C ILE A 207 -26.81 -0.99 -24.19
N LYS A 208 -27.46 -0.43 -23.16
CA LYS A 208 -27.96 0.93 -23.18
C LYS A 208 -26.96 1.87 -22.51
N VAL A 209 -26.33 2.73 -23.29
CA VAL A 209 -25.40 3.76 -22.81
C VAL A 209 -26.19 5.00 -22.40
N ASN A 210 -26.04 5.45 -21.15
CA ASN A 210 -26.72 6.63 -20.63
C ASN A 210 -25.81 7.88 -20.69
N GLU A 211 -26.41 9.08 -20.68
CA GLU A 211 -25.66 10.35 -20.77
C GLU A 211 -24.60 10.55 -19.69
N ASN A 212 -24.78 9.97 -18.51
CA ASN A 212 -23.84 10.04 -17.38
C ASN A 212 -22.70 9.00 -17.45
N ASN A 213 -22.44 8.41 -18.61
CA ASN A 213 -21.46 7.35 -18.84
C ASN A 213 -21.69 6.10 -17.96
N THR A 214 -22.95 5.71 -17.78
CA THR A 214 -23.31 4.42 -17.16
C THR A 214 -24.04 3.54 -18.16
N PHE A 215 -23.67 2.28 -18.24
CA PHE A 215 -24.24 1.33 -19.19
C PHE A 215 -25.20 0.42 -18.43
N ASP A 216 -26.46 0.33 -18.86
CA ASP A 216 -27.37 -0.72 -18.41
C ASP A 216 -27.22 -1.89 -19.40
N ILE A 217 -26.78 -3.05 -18.89
CA ILE A 217 -26.37 -4.20 -19.70
C ILE A 217 -27.27 -5.39 -19.40
N THR A 218 -27.76 -6.03 -20.46
CA THR A 218 -28.48 -7.32 -20.41
C THR A 218 -27.74 -8.34 -21.25
N GLU A 219 -27.28 -9.43 -20.63
CA GLU A 219 -26.65 -10.57 -21.29
C GLU A 219 -27.63 -11.76 -21.30
N ASN A 220 -27.95 -12.29 -22.47
CA ASN A 220 -28.73 -13.51 -22.67
C ASN A 220 -27.82 -14.62 -23.21
N ILE A 221 -27.53 -15.62 -22.38
CA ILE A 221 -26.50 -16.64 -22.62
C ILE A 221 -27.12 -18.03 -22.60
N SER A 222 -26.95 -18.79 -23.68
CA SER A 222 -27.40 -20.21 -23.77
C SER A 222 -26.20 -21.14 -23.61
N ALA A 223 -26.02 -21.72 -22.43
CA ALA A 223 -24.96 -22.67 -22.14
C ALA A 223 -25.41 -24.11 -22.45
N HIS A 224 -24.53 -24.94 -23.01
CA HIS A 224 -24.74 -26.37 -23.18
C HIS A 224 -23.71 -27.16 -22.36
N PHE A 225 -24.18 -27.91 -21.38
CA PHE A 225 -23.37 -28.70 -20.46
C PHE A 225 -23.25 -30.15 -20.94
N ASN A 226 -22.03 -30.55 -21.32
CA ASN A 226 -21.69 -31.91 -21.75
C ASN A 226 -21.50 -32.86 -20.56
N VAL A 227 -21.28 -32.32 -19.35
CA VAL A 227 -21.20 -33.05 -18.07
C VAL A 227 -22.18 -32.46 -17.05
N SER A 228 -22.28 -33.05 -15.86
CA SER A 228 -23.12 -32.49 -14.80
C SER A 228 -22.40 -31.34 -14.10
N LYS A 229 -22.97 -30.13 -14.18
CA LYS A 229 -22.46 -28.89 -13.56
C LYS A 229 -23.53 -28.21 -12.75
N HIS A 230 -23.16 -27.32 -11.83
CA HIS A 230 -24.14 -26.56 -11.06
C HIS A 230 -24.65 -25.30 -11.79
N GLY A 231 -23.83 -24.75 -12.70
CA GLY A 231 -24.17 -23.61 -13.55
C GLY A 231 -22.92 -22.95 -14.14
N ILE A 232 -22.88 -21.60 -14.17
CA ILE A 232 -21.77 -20.82 -14.76
C ILE A 232 -21.20 -19.78 -13.79
N PHE A 233 -19.99 -19.30 -14.09
CA PHE A 233 -19.41 -18.10 -13.50
C PHE A 233 -19.35 -16.98 -14.55
N ARG A 234 -19.82 -15.78 -14.21
CA ARG A 234 -19.60 -14.56 -15.01
C ARG A 234 -18.66 -13.64 -14.24
N LYS A 235 -17.42 -13.47 -14.74
CA LYS A 235 -16.43 -12.53 -14.18
C LYS A 235 -16.56 -11.19 -14.90
N ILE A 236 -16.82 -10.09 -14.18
CA ILE A 236 -16.96 -8.74 -14.74
C ILE A 236 -15.83 -7.84 -14.19
N PRO A 237 -14.97 -7.22 -15.02
CA PRO A 237 -13.82 -6.45 -14.54
C PRO A 237 -14.25 -5.16 -13.84
N ILE A 238 -13.76 -4.93 -12.62
CA ILE A 238 -13.96 -3.66 -11.88
C ILE A 238 -13.01 -2.54 -12.34
N THR A 239 -12.14 -2.82 -13.31
CA THR A 239 -11.19 -1.86 -13.89
C THR A 239 -11.19 -1.97 -15.41
N ASN A 240 -11.51 -0.89 -16.12
CA ASN A 240 -11.32 -0.81 -17.56
C ASN A 240 -9.90 -0.29 -17.87
N ASN A 241 -9.11 -1.13 -18.52
CA ASN A 241 -7.72 -0.89 -18.90
C ASN A 241 -7.62 -0.73 -20.43
N VAL A 242 -7.67 0.51 -20.91
CA VAL A 242 -7.62 0.78 -22.35
C VAL A 242 -6.19 1.04 -22.78
N VAL A 243 -5.60 0.14 -23.57
CA VAL A 243 -4.31 0.35 -24.25
C VAL A 243 -4.61 0.64 -25.71
N ARG A 244 -4.21 1.83 -26.20
CA ARG A 244 -4.42 2.25 -27.59
C ARG A 244 -3.18 2.01 -28.44
N LEU A 245 -3.35 2.07 -29.76
CA LEU A 245 -2.29 1.82 -30.75
C LEU A 245 -1.15 2.87 -30.69
N ASP A 246 -1.47 4.08 -30.23
CA ASP A 246 -0.51 5.16 -29.89
C ASP A 246 0.32 4.87 -28.61
N GLY A 247 0.15 3.68 -28.00
CA GLY A 247 0.76 3.30 -26.73
C GLY A 247 0.13 3.97 -25.50
N THR A 248 -0.80 4.91 -25.66
CA THR A 248 -1.43 5.59 -24.54
C THR A 248 -2.34 4.65 -23.77
N ARG A 249 -2.30 4.77 -22.45
CA ARG A 249 -3.10 3.96 -21.54
C ARG A 249 -4.15 4.81 -20.86
N SER A 250 -5.35 4.25 -20.68
CA SER A 250 -6.36 4.78 -19.76
C SER A 250 -6.67 3.71 -18.71
N TYR A 251 -6.90 4.17 -17.49
CA TYR A 251 -7.31 3.34 -16.36
C TYR A 251 -8.54 3.99 -15.74
N ASN A 252 -9.70 3.34 -15.85
CA ASN A 252 -10.95 3.80 -15.23
C ASN A 252 -11.49 2.69 -14.33
N ARG A 253 -11.80 3.02 -13.07
CA ARG A 253 -12.40 2.05 -12.13
C ARG A 253 -13.91 2.03 -12.36
N ALA A 254 -14.43 0.88 -12.74
CA ALA A 254 -15.85 0.67 -12.96
C ALA A 254 -16.57 0.24 -11.67
N ARG A 255 -17.81 0.69 -11.52
CA ARG A 255 -18.73 0.31 -10.44
C ARG A 255 -19.89 -0.48 -11.03
N ILE A 256 -19.91 -1.79 -10.77
CA ILE A 256 -21.01 -2.67 -11.15
C ILE A 256 -22.08 -2.67 -10.05
N ASN A 257 -23.30 -2.29 -10.38
CA ASN A 257 -24.45 -2.25 -9.46
C ASN A 257 -25.66 -2.97 -10.07
N ASN A 258 -26.76 -3.04 -9.31
CA ASN A 258 -28.06 -3.55 -9.77
C ASN A 258 -28.03 -4.94 -10.41
N ILE A 259 -27.09 -5.80 -10.01
CA ILE A 259 -26.96 -7.17 -10.53
C ILE A 259 -28.22 -7.98 -10.20
N ASN A 260 -28.87 -8.52 -11.22
CA ASN A 260 -30.01 -9.43 -11.13
C ASN A 260 -29.87 -10.56 -12.16
N VAL A 261 -30.20 -11.78 -11.77
CA VAL A 261 -30.09 -12.99 -12.62
C VAL A 261 -31.40 -13.78 -12.57
N ASN A 262 -31.78 -14.43 -13.66
CA ASN A 262 -32.97 -15.29 -13.76
C ASN A 262 -32.86 -16.64 -13.00
N ASN A 263 -31.81 -16.86 -12.21
CA ASN A 263 -31.50 -18.13 -11.53
C ASN A 263 -30.95 -17.85 -10.12
N GLU A 264 -30.73 -18.88 -9.29
CA GLU A 264 -30.01 -18.71 -8.01
C GLU A 264 -28.60 -18.18 -8.28
N PHE A 265 -28.16 -17.15 -7.55
CA PHE A 265 -26.82 -16.59 -7.73
C PHE A 265 -26.17 -16.11 -6.43
N LYS A 266 -24.83 -16.07 -6.43
CA LYS A 266 -24.02 -15.44 -5.39
C LYS A 266 -23.00 -14.51 -6.04
N ILE A 267 -22.84 -13.32 -5.46
CA ILE A 267 -21.82 -12.34 -5.87
C ILE A 267 -20.59 -12.51 -4.97
N GLU A 268 -19.42 -12.58 -5.60
CA GLU A 268 -18.10 -12.68 -4.98
C GLU A 268 -17.15 -11.68 -5.67
N TYR A 269 -15.96 -11.47 -5.11
CA TYR A 269 -14.91 -10.66 -5.72
C TYR A 269 -13.62 -11.48 -5.75
N GLU A 270 -12.91 -11.43 -6.88
CA GLU A 270 -11.74 -12.26 -7.14
C GLU A 270 -10.81 -11.53 -8.11
N ASN A 271 -9.54 -11.29 -7.74
CA ASN A 271 -8.47 -10.86 -8.67
C ASN A 271 -8.80 -9.63 -9.56
N GLY A 272 -9.53 -8.63 -9.05
CA GLY A 272 -9.95 -7.46 -9.86
C GLY A 272 -11.24 -7.65 -10.68
N TYR A 273 -11.97 -8.73 -10.44
CA TYR A 273 -13.28 -9.01 -11.03
C TYR A 273 -14.37 -9.09 -9.96
N ARG A 274 -15.58 -8.69 -10.34
CA ARG A 274 -16.81 -9.05 -9.63
C ARG A 274 -17.36 -10.31 -10.27
N VAL A 275 -17.38 -11.39 -9.50
CA VAL A 275 -17.75 -12.73 -9.96
C VAL A 275 -19.20 -12.99 -9.58
N ILE A 276 -20.02 -13.32 -10.56
CA ILE A 276 -21.39 -13.80 -10.36
C ILE A 276 -21.36 -15.31 -10.57
N ARG A 277 -21.48 -16.09 -9.49
CA ARG A 277 -21.68 -17.54 -9.55
C ARG A 277 -23.18 -17.82 -9.67
N ILE A 278 -23.59 -18.42 -10.77
CA ILE A 278 -24.99 -18.60 -11.16
C ILE A 278 -25.29 -20.11 -11.21
N GLY A 279 -26.38 -20.54 -10.59
CA GLY A 279 -26.77 -21.95 -10.47
C GLY A 279 -26.96 -22.41 -9.03
N SER A 280 -27.68 -23.53 -8.85
CA SER A 280 -28.08 -24.00 -7.51
C SER A 280 -27.03 -24.92 -6.87
N PRO A 281 -26.61 -24.70 -5.62
CA PRO A 281 -25.63 -25.55 -4.96
C PRO A 281 -26.15 -26.93 -4.56
N SER A 282 -27.44 -27.20 -4.72
CA SER A 282 -28.09 -28.47 -4.36
C SER A 282 -28.47 -29.35 -5.55
N LYS A 283 -28.38 -28.81 -6.78
CA LYS A 283 -28.83 -29.46 -8.01
C LYS A 283 -27.82 -29.22 -9.13
N THR A 284 -27.54 -30.25 -9.92
CA THR A 284 -26.77 -30.13 -11.16
C THR A 284 -27.68 -30.20 -12.40
N ILE A 285 -27.16 -29.74 -13.52
CA ILE A 285 -27.78 -29.70 -14.84
C ILE A 285 -26.84 -30.28 -15.90
N THR A 286 -27.42 -30.77 -16.99
CA THR A 286 -26.74 -31.34 -18.17
C THR A 286 -27.65 -31.11 -19.38
N GLY A 287 -27.10 -30.81 -20.55
CA GLY A 287 -27.85 -30.26 -21.68
C GLY A 287 -27.89 -28.73 -21.65
N SER A 288 -28.86 -28.12 -22.32
CA SER A 288 -28.93 -26.66 -22.49
C SER A 288 -29.70 -25.96 -21.36
N GLU A 289 -29.19 -24.80 -20.91
CA GLU A 289 -29.82 -23.90 -19.92
C GLU A 289 -29.59 -22.43 -20.36
N ASP A 290 -30.60 -21.59 -20.16
CA ASP A 290 -30.57 -20.17 -20.55
C ASP A 290 -30.44 -19.24 -19.32
N TYR A 291 -29.46 -18.34 -19.37
CA TYR A 291 -29.19 -17.35 -18.34
C TYR A 291 -29.44 -15.93 -18.86
N THR A 292 -30.15 -15.13 -18.07
CA THR A 292 -30.31 -13.68 -18.31
C THR A 292 -29.71 -12.93 -17.13
N ILE A 293 -28.66 -12.14 -17.40
CA ILE A 293 -27.92 -11.34 -16.43
C ILE A 293 -28.19 -9.87 -16.72
N ASN A 294 -28.67 -9.11 -15.74
CA ASN A 294 -28.87 -7.66 -15.85
C ASN A 294 -27.96 -6.96 -14.84
N TYR A 295 -27.27 -5.90 -15.25
CA TYR A 295 -26.47 -5.08 -14.33
C TYR A 295 -26.21 -3.68 -14.89
N SER A 296 -25.89 -2.73 -14.00
CA SER A 296 -25.42 -1.40 -14.42
C SER A 296 -23.92 -1.26 -14.23
N TYR A 297 -23.20 -0.86 -15.29
CA TYR A 297 -21.76 -0.67 -15.35
C TYR A 297 -21.43 0.82 -15.44
N ASN A 298 -20.99 1.43 -14.34
CA ASN A 298 -20.59 2.84 -14.30
C ASN A 298 -19.07 2.95 -14.41
N ILE A 299 -18.56 3.36 -15.58
CA ILE A 299 -17.11 3.53 -15.85
C ILE A 299 -16.55 4.85 -15.26
N GLY A 300 -17.43 5.81 -14.96
CA GLY A 300 -17.08 7.12 -14.42
C GLY A 300 -16.81 8.18 -15.49
N LYS A 301 -16.26 9.33 -15.07
CA LYS A 301 -15.87 10.40 -16.01
C LYS A 301 -14.60 10.03 -16.76
N ASP A 302 -14.59 10.24 -18.09
CA ASP A 302 -13.38 10.09 -18.89
C ASP A 302 -12.30 11.12 -18.54
N LYS A 303 -11.05 10.77 -18.80
CA LYS A 303 -9.85 11.50 -18.37
C LYS A 303 -9.30 12.38 -19.49
N GLY A 304 -10.06 13.44 -19.80
CA GLY A 304 -9.62 14.68 -20.44
C GLY A 304 -8.62 14.52 -21.59
N ARG A 305 -9.13 14.17 -22.77
CA ARG A 305 -8.33 13.99 -24.00
C ARG A 305 -8.67 14.99 -25.11
N GLY A 306 -9.69 15.83 -24.93
CA GLY A 306 -10.28 16.63 -26.01
C GLY A 306 -11.33 15.85 -26.81
N TYR A 307 -11.70 14.66 -26.34
CA TYR A 307 -12.76 13.79 -26.83
C TYR A 307 -13.20 12.85 -25.69
N ASP A 308 -14.44 12.37 -25.73
CA ASP A 308 -14.96 11.29 -24.88
C ASP A 308 -14.81 9.94 -25.62
N GLU A 309 -14.73 8.80 -24.91
CA GLU A 309 -14.63 7.49 -25.57
C GLU A 309 -15.60 6.45 -24.96
N PHE A 310 -16.34 5.74 -25.82
CA PHE A 310 -17.02 4.51 -25.46
C PHE A 310 -16.13 3.32 -25.85
N TYR A 311 -15.48 2.71 -24.86
CA TYR A 311 -14.64 1.53 -25.03
C TYR A 311 -15.11 0.42 -24.09
N PHE A 312 -15.53 -0.72 -24.65
CA PHE A 312 -16.09 -1.83 -23.88
C PHE A 312 -15.84 -3.19 -24.54
N ASN A 313 -15.52 -4.21 -23.75
CA ASN A 313 -15.48 -5.60 -24.21
C ASN A 313 -16.92 -6.14 -24.20
N LEU A 314 -17.59 -6.16 -25.37
CA LEU A 314 -18.91 -6.78 -25.57
C LEU A 314 -18.90 -8.24 -25.11
N ILE A 315 -17.81 -8.95 -25.41
CA ILE A 315 -17.46 -10.25 -24.84
C ILE A 315 -16.05 -10.08 -24.26
N GLY A 316 -15.87 -10.34 -22.97
CA GLY A 316 -14.57 -10.29 -22.31
C GLY A 316 -13.78 -11.58 -22.45
N ASP A 317 -12.46 -11.51 -22.26
CA ASP A 317 -11.51 -12.61 -22.34
C ASP A 317 -11.50 -13.51 -21.08
N GLU A 318 -12.43 -13.32 -20.14
CA GLU A 318 -12.51 -14.10 -18.90
C GLU A 318 -13.23 -15.46 -19.03
N TRP A 319 -13.73 -15.81 -20.22
CA TRP A 319 -14.43 -17.08 -20.48
C TRP A 319 -13.48 -18.25 -20.72
N ASP A 320 -13.67 -19.33 -19.97
CA ASP A 320 -12.91 -20.59 -20.02
C ASP A 320 -13.46 -21.62 -21.03
N THR A 321 -14.26 -21.16 -22.00
CA THR A 321 -14.87 -22.01 -23.04
C THR A 321 -15.17 -21.21 -24.32
N THR A 322 -15.58 -21.92 -25.38
CA THR A 322 -15.89 -21.31 -26.68
C THR A 322 -17.29 -20.70 -26.73
N ILE A 323 -17.45 -19.64 -27.52
CA ILE A 323 -18.69 -18.88 -27.65
C ILE A 323 -19.11 -18.82 -29.13
N SER A 324 -20.30 -19.33 -29.42
CA SER A 324 -20.93 -19.34 -30.76
C SER A 324 -22.13 -18.40 -30.82
N ASN A 325 -22.51 -17.99 -32.03
CA ASN A 325 -23.72 -17.20 -32.31
C ASN A 325 -23.83 -15.95 -31.44
N ILE A 326 -22.82 -15.08 -31.55
CA ILE A 326 -22.73 -13.83 -30.80
C ILE A 326 -23.49 -12.74 -31.55
N THR A 327 -24.46 -12.10 -30.90
CA THR A 327 -25.18 -10.92 -31.37
C THR A 327 -25.06 -9.79 -30.35
N PHE A 328 -25.06 -8.54 -30.83
CA PHE A 328 -25.01 -7.37 -29.96
C PHE A 328 -25.91 -6.23 -30.46
N THR A 329 -26.47 -5.49 -29.50
CA THR A 329 -27.17 -4.22 -29.71
C THR A 329 -26.61 -3.19 -28.74
N ILE A 330 -26.22 -2.02 -29.25
CA ILE A 330 -25.69 -0.91 -28.45
C ILE A 330 -26.54 0.33 -28.74
N THR A 331 -27.27 0.83 -27.75
CA THR A 331 -28.04 2.07 -27.85
C THR A 331 -27.25 3.21 -27.22
N MET A 332 -26.75 4.13 -28.04
CA MET A 332 -26.06 5.35 -27.60
C MET A 332 -27.07 6.42 -27.20
N PRO A 333 -26.76 7.34 -26.26
CA PRO A 333 -27.73 8.32 -25.77
C PRO A 333 -28.01 9.47 -26.78
N LYS A 334 -27.11 9.69 -27.75
CA LYS A 334 -27.13 10.78 -28.73
C LYS A 334 -26.54 10.30 -30.07
N GLU A 335 -26.66 11.09 -31.12
CA GLU A 335 -25.98 10.84 -32.42
C GLU A 335 -24.44 10.87 -32.28
N PHE A 336 -23.75 10.05 -33.05
CA PHE A 336 -22.29 9.93 -33.06
C PHE A 336 -21.75 9.79 -34.50
N ASP A 337 -20.44 9.96 -34.69
CA ASP A 337 -19.79 9.77 -35.99
C ASP A 337 -19.51 8.28 -36.24
N GLU A 338 -20.23 7.67 -37.19
CA GLU A 338 -20.04 6.26 -37.56
C GLU A 338 -18.62 5.96 -38.05
N SER A 339 -17.91 6.93 -38.66
CA SER A 339 -16.53 6.73 -39.12
C SER A 339 -15.52 6.52 -37.98
N LYS A 340 -15.93 6.85 -36.75
CA LYS A 340 -15.17 6.66 -35.50
C LYS A 340 -15.50 5.36 -34.77
N LEU A 341 -16.45 4.58 -35.27
CA LEU A 341 -16.82 3.27 -34.73
C LEU A 341 -15.82 2.20 -35.21
N GLY A 342 -15.28 1.44 -34.26
CA GLY A 342 -14.37 0.34 -34.52
C GLY A 342 -14.67 -0.86 -33.62
N PHE A 343 -14.30 -2.04 -34.13
CA PHE A 343 -14.36 -3.30 -33.39
C PHE A 343 -13.02 -4.02 -33.47
N SER A 344 -12.74 -4.87 -32.50
CA SER A 344 -11.65 -5.84 -32.57
C SER A 344 -12.01 -7.14 -31.88
N SER A 345 -11.39 -8.25 -32.29
CA SER A 345 -11.71 -9.59 -31.82
C SER A 345 -10.46 -10.49 -31.73
N GLY A 346 -10.51 -11.47 -30.84
CA GLY A 346 -9.41 -12.41 -30.59
C GLY A 346 -8.68 -12.14 -29.26
N LYS A 347 -7.44 -12.60 -29.14
CA LYS A 347 -6.62 -12.45 -27.93
C LYS A 347 -6.17 -11.01 -27.69
N LEU A 348 -5.79 -10.71 -26.44
CA LEU A 348 -5.24 -9.41 -26.02
C LEU A 348 -4.16 -8.91 -26.98
N GLY A 349 -4.36 -7.70 -27.52
CA GLY A 349 -3.48 -7.08 -28.52
C GLY A 349 -3.91 -7.29 -29.98
N SER A 350 -4.93 -8.11 -30.25
CA SER A 350 -5.52 -8.24 -31.58
C SER A 350 -6.28 -6.97 -32.01
N THR A 351 -6.12 -6.61 -33.27
CA THR A 351 -6.86 -5.54 -33.96
C THR A 351 -7.80 -6.09 -35.03
N ASN A 352 -7.97 -7.42 -35.13
CA ASN A 352 -8.77 -8.05 -36.19
C ASN A 352 -10.27 -7.69 -36.05
N SER A 353 -10.85 -7.13 -37.11
CA SER A 353 -12.27 -6.79 -37.21
C SER A 353 -13.04 -7.60 -38.26
N ASP A 354 -12.36 -8.47 -39.02
CA ASP A 354 -12.84 -9.07 -40.29
C ASP A 354 -14.03 -10.01 -40.10
N LYS A 355 -14.24 -10.47 -38.87
CA LYS A 355 -15.29 -11.40 -38.45
C LYS A 355 -16.49 -10.69 -37.80
N VAL A 356 -16.49 -9.35 -37.73
CA VAL A 356 -17.58 -8.56 -37.17
C VAL A 356 -18.42 -7.97 -38.31
N ILE A 357 -19.72 -8.29 -38.34
CA ILE A 357 -20.69 -7.66 -39.24
C ILE A 357 -21.62 -6.79 -38.41
N TYR A 358 -21.75 -5.51 -38.75
CA TYR A 358 -22.60 -4.57 -38.05
C TYR A 358 -23.32 -3.61 -39.01
N SER A 359 -24.32 -2.92 -38.47
CA SER A 359 -25.05 -1.82 -39.11
C SER A 359 -25.45 -0.79 -38.06
N VAL A 360 -25.44 0.49 -38.44
CA VAL A 360 -25.89 1.60 -37.60
C VAL A 360 -27.22 2.14 -38.12
N ASP A 361 -28.18 2.36 -37.22
CA ASP A 361 -29.44 3.05 -37.47
C ASP A 361 -29.60 4.17 -36.43
N GLY A 362 -29.34 5.41 -36.86
CA GLY A 362 -29.29 6.58 -35.98
C GLY A 362 -28.27 6.42 -34.86
N ASN A 363 -28.75 6.29 -33.62
CA ASN A 363 -27.94 6.10 -32.41
C ASN A 363 -27.84 4.63 -31.96
N VAL A 364 -28.35 3.67 -32.75
CA VAL A 364 -28.34 2.24 -32.42
C VAL A 364 -27.38 1.48 -33.33
N ILE A 365 -26.45 0.75 -32.72
CA ILE A 365 -25.52 -0.15 -33.41
C ILE A 365 -26.02 -1.58 -33.20
N THR A 366 -26.17 -2.33 -34.28
CA THR A 366 -26.56 -3.76 -34.25
C THR A 366 -25.54 -4.59 -35.00
N GLY A 367 -25.22 -5.79 -34.53
CA GLY A 367 -24.25 -6.64 -35.21
C GLY A 367 -24.11 -8.06 -34.68
N SER A 368 -23.20 -8.81 -35.31
CA SER A 368 -22.88 -10.19 -34.96
C SER A 368 -21.41 -10.53 -35.25
N TYR A 369 -20.93 -11.59 -34.59
CA TYR A 369 -19.63 -12.20 -34.86
C TYR A 369 -19.80 -13.46 -35.72
N THR A 370 -19.05 -13.58 -36.82
CA THR A 370 -19.24 -14.62 -37.84
C THR A 370 -18.40 -15.88 -37.61
N GLU A 371 -17.72 -16.00 -36.47
CA GLU A 371 -16.94 -17.18 -36.10
C GLU A 371 -17.26 -17.62 -34.66
N VAL A 372 -16.52 -18.61 -34.17
CA VAL A 372 -16.58 -19.05 -32.77
C VAL A 372 -15.42 -18.36 -32.04
N LEU A 373 -15.69 -17.62 -30.97
CA LEU A 373 -14.61 -17.15 -30.08
C LEU A 373 -14.09 -18.33 -29.26
N SER A 374 -12.76 -18.43 -29.15
CA SER A 374 -12.08 -19.42 -28.32
C SER A 374 -11.98 -18.96 -26.87
N GLU A 375 -11.57 -19.87 -25.98
CA GLU A 375 -11.15 -19.54 -24.61
C GLU A 375 -10.08 -18.43 -24.62
N GLY A 376 -10.28 -17.39 -23.80
CA GLY A 376 -9.37 -16.25 -23.70
C GLY A 376 -9.39 -15.28 -24.89
N GLU A 377 -10.43 -15.32 -25.73
CA GLU A 377 -10.66 -14.35 -26.81
C GLU A 377 -11.81 -13.40 -26.48
N ALA A 378 -11.63 -12.11 -26.79
CA ALA A 378 -12.61 -11.06 -26.56
C ALA A 378 -13.26 -10.60 -27.88
N LEU A 379 -14.39 -9.88 -27.75
CA LEU A 379 -14.96 -9.00 -28.76
C LEU A 379 -15.11 -7.61 -28.14
N THR A 380 -14.45 -6.63 -28.71
CA THR A 380 -14.34 -5.27 -28.18
C THR A 380 -14.95 -4.26 -29.15
N VAL A 381 -15.66 -3.27 -28.62
CA VAL A 381 -16.10 -2.07 -29.35
C VAL A 381 -15.35 -0.84 -28.84
N ARG A 382 -14.98 0.04 -29.76
CA ARG A 382 -14.38 1.35 -29.49
C ARG A 382 -15.09 2.40 -30.36
N LEU A 383 -15.52 3.48 -29.75
CA LEU A 383 -16.13 4.62 -30.44
C LEU A 383 -15.61 5.92 -29.81
N GLU A 384 -14.95 6.73 -30.64
CA GLU A 384 -14.51 8.09 -30.28
C GLU A 384 -15.68 9.07 -30.42
N LEU A 385 -15.89 9.92 -29.41
CA LEU A 385 -17.04 10.79 -29.24
C LEU A 385 -16.58 12.23 -28.99
N PRO A 386 -17.36 13.26 -29.37
CA PRO A 386 -16.97 14.65 -29.08
C PRO A 386 -16.84 14.90 -27.57
N GLU A 387 -15.88 15.76 -27.16
CA GLU A 387 -15.69 16.11 -25.74
C GLU A 387 -16.99 16.67 -25.13
N GLY A 388 -17.43 16.11 -24.01
CA GLY A 388 -18.67 16.52 -23.34
C GLY A 388 -19.93 15.85 -23.90
N TYR A 389 -19.77 14.80 -24.71
CA TYR A 389 -20.85 13.88 -25.08
C TYR A 389 -21.53 13.31 -23.82
N PHE A 390 -20.72 12.93 -22.82
CA PHE A 390 -21.22 12.48 -21.52
C PHE A 390 -21.43 13.65 -20.54
N VAL A 391 -22.66 13.81 -20.08
CA VAL A 391 -23.11 14.90 -19.20
C VAL A 391 -23.48 14.35 -17.82
N GLY A 392 -22.99 14.98 -16.76
CA GLY A 392 -23.30 14.55 -15.39
C GLY A 392 -22.61 13.24 -14.95
N ALA A 393 -21.61 12.77 -15.71
CA ALA A 393 -20.81 11.60 -15.34
C ALA A 393 -20.23 11.75 -13.91
N SER A 394 -20.57 10.82 -13.03
CA SER A 394 -20.19 10.87 -11.62
C SER A 394 -18.68 10.73 -11.46
N GLY A 395 -18.07 11.59 -10.63
CA GLY A 395 -16.69 11.37 -10.20
C GLY A 395 -16.54 10.05 -9.43
N ASN A 396 -15.42 9.34 -9.62
CA ASN A 396 -15.25 7.95 -9.18
C ASN A 396 -15.24 7.75 -7.64
N LEU A 397 -15.23 8.84 -6.87
CA LEU A 397 -15.28 8.87 -5.41
C LEU A 397 -16.71 8.68 -4.89
N SER A 398 -17.01 7.52 -4.28
CA SER A 398 -18.26 7.35 -3.55
C SER A 398 -18.30 8.25 -2.30
N PHE A 399 -19.49 8.48 -1.73
CA PHE A 399 -19.64 9.15 -0.44
C PHE A 399 -18.77 8.50 0.65
N PHE A 400 -18.71 7.17 0.72
CA PHE A 400 -17.84 6.46 1.66
C PHE A 400 -16.36 6.70 1.35
N THR A 401 -15.96 6.71 0.08
CA THR A 401 -14.60 7.05 -0.34
C THR A 401 -14.24 8.51 0.03
N MET A 402 -15.20 9.45 0.06
CA MET A 402 -14.96 10.81 0.57
C MET A 402 -14.76 10.84 2.08
N LEU A 403 -15.53 10.06 2.85
CA LEU A 403 -15.38 9.95 4.32
C LEU A 403 -14.00 9.44 4.74
N LEU A 404 -13.37 8.58 3.92
CA LEU A 404 -11.99 8.10 4.10
C LEU A 404 -10.96 9.24 4.23
N TYR A 405 -11.18 10.38 3.57
CA TYR A 405 -10.32 11.57 3.68
C TYR A 405 -10.85 12.56 4.72
N ILE A 406 -12.15 12.89 4.66
CA ILE A 406 -12.73 14.01 5.41
C ILE A 406 -12.68 13.74 6.92
N LEU A 407 -13.01 12.53 7.37
CA LEU A 407 -13.08 12.22 8.80
C LEU A 407 -11.70 12.19 9.48
N PRO A 408 -10.66 11.51 8.97
CA PRO A 408 -9.33 11.55 9.57
C PRO A 408 -8.72 12.96 9.61
N ILE A 409 -8.88 13.75 8.55
CA ILE A 409 -8.42 15.15 8.51
C ILE A 409 -9.16 15.99 9.57
N THR A 410 -10.49 15.88 9.64
CA THR A 410 -11.31 16.59 10.63
C THR A 410 -10.91 16.21 12.06
N PHE A 411 -10.70 14.92 12.34
CA PHE A 411 -10.28 14.43 13.65
C PHE A 411 -8.85 14.86 14.02
N ALA A 412 -7.93 14.93 13.07
CA ALA A 412 -6.58 15.49 13.29
C ALA A 412 -6.64 16.99 13.63
N ILE A 413 -7.47 17.77 12.91
CA ILE A 413 -7.69 19.20 13.20
C ILE A 413 -8.32 19.39 14.59
N ILE A 414 -9.37 18.64 14.93
CA ILE A 414 -10.00 18.71 16.25
C ILE A 414 -8.99 18.35 17.35
N SER A 415 -8.22 17.26 17.17
CA SER A 415 -7.18 16.85 18.13
C SER A 415 -6.11 17.93 18.34
N PHE A 416 -5.68 18.59 17.25
CA PHE A 416 -4.72 19.69 17.30
C PHE A 416 -5.29 20.92 18.03
N VAL A 417 -6.55 21.30 17.75
CA VAL A 417 -7.24 22.41 18.44
C VAL A 417 -7.46 22.11 19.92
N MET A 418 -7.82 20.86 20.27
CA MET A 418 -7.95 20.42 21.67
C MET A 418 -6.62 20.48 22.41
N TRP A 419 -5.53 20.01 21.79
CA TRP A 419 -4.18 20.14 22.33
C TRP A 419 -3.79 21.61 22.51
N PHE A 420 -3.99 22.45 21.49
CA PHE A 420 -3.64 23.87 21.55
C PHE A 420 -4.38 24.64 22.64
N LYS A 421 -5.67 24.34 22.86
CA LYS A 421 -6.51 24.99 23.89
C LYS A 421 -6.35 24.45 25.31
N HIS A 422 -5.99 23.18 25.48
CA HIS A 422 -6.04 22.52 26.79
C HIS A 422 -4.78 21.75 27.19
N GLY A 423 -3.99 21.28 26.23
CA GLY A 423 -2.79 20.45 26.46
C GLY A 423 -1.45 21.19 26.35
N ARG A 424 -1.45 22.44 25.89
CA ARG A 424 -0.22 23.24 25.79
C ARG A 424 0.31 23.61 27.18
N ASP A 425 1.42 22.97 27.56
CA ASP A 425 2.23 23.33 28.73
C ASP A 425 2.67 24.80 28.67
N ASP A 426 2.72 25.43 29.84
CA ASP A 426 3.33 26.74 30.04
C ASP A 426 4.86 26.60 30.08
N GLU A 427 5.59 27.69 29.89
CA GLU A 427 7.05 27.63 29.88
C GLU A 427 7.60 27.28 31.28
N VAL A 428 8.56 26.35 31.32
CA VAL A 428 9.18 25.88 32.57
C VAL A 428 10.33 26.82 32.90
N VAL A 429 10.14 27.70 33.89
CA VAL A 429 11.22 28.54 34.42
C VAL A 429 12.08 27.69 35.36
N GLU A 430 13.36 27.51 35.01
CA GLU A 430 14.33 26.75 35.80
C GLU A 430 14.95 27.67 36.86
N THR A 431 14.85 27.32 38.14
CA THR A 431 15.43 28.09 39.27
C THR A 431 16.83 27.57 39.63
N VAL A 432 17.63 28.36 40.33
CA VAL A 432 18.92 27.86 40.87
C VAL A 432 18.65 27.16 42.20
N GLU A 433 18.71 25.83 42.20
CA GLU A 433 18.47 25.00 43.39
C GLU A 433 19.72 24.16 43.71
N PHE A 434 20.19 24.22 44.95
CA PHE A 434 21.31 23.40 45.44
C PHE A 434 20.88 22.15 46.21
N TYR A 435 19.58 22.03 46.51
CA TYR A 435 18.98 20.96 47.30
C TYR A 435 17.73 20.42 46.58
N PRO A 436 17.33 19.17 46.82
CA PRO A 436 16.04 18.67 46.35
C PRO A 436 14.88 19.47 46.98
N PRO A 437 13.70 19.53 46.33
CA PRO A 437 12.53 20.21 46.89
C PRO A 437 12.19 19.74 48.31
N LYS A 438 12.12 20.69 49.25
CA LYS A 438 11.86 20.41 50.67
C LYS A 438 10.55 19.63 50.86
N GLY A 439 10.57 18.62 51.73
CA GLY A 439 9.41 17.81 52.08
C GLY A 439 9.07 16.67 51.11
N PHE A 440 9.93 16.39 50.12
CA PHE A 440 9.76 15.26 49.20
C PHE A 440 10.94 14.30 49.29
N ASN A 441 10.66 13.00 49.38
CA ASN A 441 11.69 11.97 49.25
C ASN A 441 12.08 11.74 47.79
N SER A 442 13.09 10.90 47.56
CA SER A 442 13.61 10.62 46.22
C SER A 442 12.57 10.00 45.29
N ALA A 443 11.72 9.07 45.75
CA ALA A 443 10.68 8.49 44.90
C ALA A 443 9.63 9.52 44.46
N GLU A 444 9.29 10.47 45.33
CA GLU A 444 8.38 11.57 45.05
C GLU A 444 9.01 12.62 44.11
N VAL A 445 10.29 12.96 44.26
CA VAL A 445 11.01 13.80 43.30
C VAL A 445 11.04 13.13 41.91
N GLY A 446 11.26 11.82 41.84
CA GLY A 446 11.14 11.05 40.60
C GLY A 446 9.76 11.17 39.96
N PHE A 447 8.70 11.07 40.76
CA PHE A 447 7.31 11.28 40.31
C PHE A 447 7.05 12.70 39.81
N LEU A 448 7.46 13.74 40.56
CA LEU A 448 7.26 15.15 40.20
C LEU A 448 7.99 15.52 38.90
N TYR A 449 9.22 14.99 38.72
CA TYR A 449 10.04 15.18 37.53
C TYR A 449 9.44 14.47 36.30
N LYS A 450 9.22 13.15 36.39
CA LYS A 450 8.81 12.30 35.25
C LYS A 450 7.31 12.35 34.96
N GLY A 451 6.51 12.84 35.91
CA GLY A 451 5.05 12.79 35.90
C GLY A 451 4.45 11.39 36.09
N VAL A 452 5.29 10.39 36.37
CA VAL A 452 4.94 9.00 36.62
C VAL A 452 6.07 8.34 37.43
N ALA A 453 5.72 7.63 38.50
CA ALA A 453 6.68 6.87 39.30
C ALA A 453 6.89 5.47 38.73
N THR A 454 8.11 4.95 38.81
CA THR A 454 8.47 3.57 38.43
C THR A 454 9.03 2.79 39.62
N GLN A 455 9.21 1.47 39.46
CA GLN A 455 9.86 0.66 40.49
C GLN A 455 11.31 1.11 40.77
N LYS A 456 12.03 1.65 39.77
CA LYS A 456 13.38 2.22 39.94
C LYS A 456 13.33 3.47 40.85
N ASP A 457 12.34 4.33 40.65
CA ASP A 457 12.20 5.54 41.47
C ASP A 457 11.87 5.19 42.92
N VAL A 458 11.00 4.19 43.17
CA VAL A 458 10.71 3.72 44.54
C VAL A 458 11.90 3.00 45.18
N LEU A 459 12.73 2.29 44.42
CA LEU A 459 13.94 1.64 44.96
C LEU A 459 14.97 2.64 45.51
N SER A 460 14.96 3.90 45.08
CA SER A 460 15.81 4.94 45.67
C SER A 460 15.52 5.18 47.16
N LEU A 461 14.33 4.80 47.66
CA LEU A 461 13.99 4.88 49.08
C LEU A 461 14.90 4.00 49.95
N LEU A 462 15.55 2.97 49.38
CA LEU A 462 16.57 2.18 50.08
C LEU A 462 17.74 3.07 50.53
N ILE A 463 18.25 3.91 49.62
CA ILE A 463 19.37 4.82 49.92
C ILE A 463 18.88 5.96 50.82
N TYR A 464 17.67 6.48 50.58
CA TYR A 464 17.07 7.54 51.39
C TYR A 464 16.86 7.13 52.86
N LEU A 465 16.38 5.91 53.12
CA LEU A 465 16.19 5.41 54.49
C LEU A 465 17.52 5.08 55.18
N ALA A 466 18.55 4.70 54.42
CA ALA A 466 19.91 4.52 54.92
C ALA A 466 20.51 5.87 55.36
N ASP A 467 20.41 6.88 54.49
CA ASP A 467 20.80 8.27 54.75
C ASP A 467 20.10 8.87 55.98
N LYS A 468 18.79 8.64 56.15
CA LYS A 468 18.03 9.04 57.36
C LYS A 468 18.30 8.17 58.60
N GLY A 469 19.24 7.22 58.51
CA GLY A 469 19.71 6.39 59.61
C GLY A 469 18.66 5.44 60.17
N TYR A 470 17.72 4.96 59.33
CA TYR A 470 16.78 3.90 59.70
C TYR A 470 17.35 2.50 59.45
N ILE A 471 18.24 2.37 58.46
CA ILE A 471 18.86 1.11 58.06
C ILE A 471 20.36 1.28 57.79
N ARG A 472 21.09 0.18 57.85
CA ARG A 472 22.49 0.05 57.45
C ARG A 472 22.60 -1.02 56.37
N ILE A 473 23.44 -0.81 55.36
CA ILE A 473 23.61 -1.72 54.24
C ILE A 473 25.04 -2.28 54.29
N GLU A 474 25.15 -3.60 54.49
CA GLU A 474 26.42 -4.32 54.52
C GLU A 474 26.62 -5.11 53.22
N GLU A 475 27.86 -5.11 52.74
CA GLU A 475 28.30 -6.04 51.69
C GLU A 475 28.60 -7.40 52.31
N ILE A 476 28.07 -8.48 51.72
CA ILE A 476 28.31 -9.85 52.18
C ILE A 476 28.77 -10.75 51.03
N GLU A 477 29.47 -11.84 51.32
CA GLU A 477 29.76 -12.88 50.33
C GLU A 477 28.74 -14.02 50.40
N GLU A 478 27.93 -14.16 49.36
CA GLU A 478 27.08 -15.33 49.14
C GLU A 478 27.92 -16.44 48.46
N LYS A 479 28.29 -17.49 49.22
CA LYS A 479 28.98 -18.65 48.67
C LYS A 479 28.00 -19.56 47.92
N THR A 480 28.25 -19.79 46.63
CA THR A 480 27.61 -20.85 45.83
C THR A 480 28.61 -21.97 45.55
N PHE A 481 28.11 -23.15 45.14
CA PHE A 481 28.90 -24.39 45.04
C PHE A 481 30.17 -24.31 44.17
N PHE A 482 30.25 -23.34 43.25
CA PHE A 482 31.40 -23.14 42.36
C PHE A 482 31.98 -21.70 42.38
N SER A 483 31.46 -20.77 43.19
CA SER A 483 31.84 -19.34 43.16
C SER A 483 31.28 -18.57 44.36
N SER A 484 32.01 -17.58 44.89
CA SER A 484 31.43 -16.53 45.74
C SER A 484 30.85 -15.40 44.89
N LYS A 485 29.70 -14.88 45.30
CA LYS A 485 29.09 -13.68 44.72
C LYS A 485 28.92 -12.62 45.79
N LYS A 486 29.17 -11.35 45.43
CA LYS A 486 28.82 -10.20 46.28
C LYS A 486 27.30 -10.10 46.41
N GLY A 487 26.82 -10.20 47.63
CA GLY A 487 25.44 -9.97 48.06
C GLY A 487 25.35 -8.75 48.97
N PHE A 488 24.16 -8.50 49.51
CA PHE A 488 23.92 -7.43 50.47
C PHE A 488 23.07 -7.92 51.65
N LYS A 489 23.27 -7.30 52.80
CA LYS A 489 22.43 -7.45 53.99
C LYS A 489 21.97 -6.08 54.45
N ILE A 490 20.68 -5.93 54.73
CA ILE A 490 20.10 -4.71 55.30
C ILE A 490 19.83 -4.98 56.77
N VAL A 491 20.40 -4.14 57.64
CA VAL A 491 20.24 -4.22 59.10
C VAL A 491 19.36 -3.05 59.56
N LYS A 492 18.35 -3.33 60.38
CA LYS A 492 17.51 -2.31 61.01
C LYS A 492 18.33 -1.56 62.08
N LEU A 493 18.27 -0.23 62.09
CA LEU A 493 18.93 0.59 63.13
C LEU A 493 17.93 1.12 64.16
N LYS A 494 16.72 1.46 63.72
CA LYS A 494 15.59 1.95 64.53
C LYS A 494 14.29 1.77 63.76
N GLU A 495 13.17 1.71 64.46
CA GLU A 495 11.85 1.72 63.82
C GLU A 495 11.57 3.03 63.07
N TYR A 496 10.74 2.97 62.03
CA TYR A 496 10.39 4.17 61.24
C TYR A 496 9.52 5.12 62.06
N SER A 497 9.95 6.39 62.13
CA SER A 497 9.35 7.44 62.96
C SER A 497 8.95 8.69 62.16
N GLY A 498 8.94 8.61 60.83
CA GLY A 498 8.48 9.70 59.95
C GLY A 498 6.97 9.66 59.69
N ASP A 499 6.48 10.63 58.94
CA ASP A 499 5.06 10.81 58.60
C ASP A 499 4.72 10.41 57.15
N ASN A 500 5.71 10.06 56.33
CA ASN A 500 5.50 9.70 54.93
C ASN A 500 5.09 8.22 54.78
N ILE A 501 3.83 8.00 54.40
CA ILE A 501 3.24 6.66 54.22
C ILE A 501 3.96 5.79 53.18
N ASN A 502 4.62 6.37 52.16
CA ASN A 502 5.35 5.61 51.16
C ASN A 502 6.66 5.06 51.73
N GLU A 503 7.34 5.86 52.55
CA GLU A 503 8.55 5.46 53.28
C GLU A 503 8.22 4.44 54.37
N GLU A 504 7.15 4.65 55.14
CA GLU A 504 6.69 3.71 56.16
C GLU A 504 6.40 2.32 55.55
N VAL A 505 5.60 2.28 54.48
CA VAL A 505 5.26 1.02 53.80
C VAL A 505 6.51 0.38 53.19
N PHE A 506 7.45 1.16 52.64
CA PHE A 506 8.71 0.61 52.12
C PHE A 506 9.56 0.01 53.25
N PHE A 507 9.79 0.76 54.33
CA PHE A 507 10.58 0.35 55.48
C PHE A 507 10.01 -0.90 56.13
N LYS A 508 8.74 -0.88 56.54
CA LYS A 508 8.12 -2.03 57.23
C LYS A 508 8.05 -3.26 56.32
N SER A 509 7.90 -3.07 55.01
CA SER A 509 7.96 -4.17 54.03
C SER A 509 9.36 -4.79 53.88
N LEU A 510 10.45 -4.06 54.16
CA LEU A 510 11.81 -4.64 54.09
C LEU A 510 11.94 -5.75 55.10
N PHE A 511 11.45 -5.51 56.32
CA PHE A 511 11.61 -6.35 57.50
C PHE A 511 10.44 -7.32 57.72
N ASN A 512 9.63 -7.60 56.69
CA ASN A 512 8.52 -8.55 56.78
C ASN A 512 8.93 -9.98 56.39
N SER A 513 8.78 -10.92 57.32
CA SER A 513 8.99 -12.34 57.11
C SER A 513 7.95 -12.93 56.14
N LYS A 514 8.41 -13.23 54.93
CA LYS A 514 7.67 -13.96 53.90
C LYS A 514 7.17 -15.34 54.35
N LYS A 515 7.78 -15.93 55.39
CA LYS A 515 7.40 -17.26 55.93
C LYS A 515 6.14 -17.20 56.79
N THR A 516 5.91 -16.10 57.50
CA THR A 516 4.78 -15.96 58.44
C THR A 516 3.66 -15.08 57.89
N ASN A 517 3.96 -14.05 57.09
CA ASN A 517 2.94 -13.13 56.55
C ASN A 517 3.06 -12.93 55.03
N LYS A 518 2.01 -13.33 54.29
CA LYS A 518 1.92 -13.28 52.82
C LYS A 518 0.98 -12.16 52.36
N LEU A 519 1.41 -10.92 52.56
CA LEU A 519 0.70 -9.71 52.12
C LEU A 519 0.35 -9.72 50.63
N THR A 520 -0.85 -9.21 50.33
CA THR A 520 -1.35 -8.95 48.98
C THR A 520 -1.30 -7.46 48.65
N THR A 521 -1.29 -7.13 47.35
CA THR A 521 -1.39 -5.74 46.89
C THR A 521 -2.65 -5.03 47.42
N LYS A 522 -3.74 -5.78 47.67
CA LYS A 522 -5.03 -5.22 48.12
C LYS A 522 -4.95 -4.69 49.55
N GLU A 523 -4.28 -5.41 50.45
CA GLU A 523 -4.13 -4.99 51.86
C GLU A 523 -3.27 -3.73 51.97
N ILE A 524 -2.11 -3.70 51.30
CA ILE A 524 -1.25 -2.50 51.25
C ILE A 524 -1.99 -1.31 50.61
N THR A 525 -2.81 -1.56 49.58
CA THR A 525 -3.64 -0.50 48.93
C THR A 525 -4.78 -0.01 49.82
N ALA A 526 -5.28 -0.82 50.76
CA ALA A 526 -6.23 -0.39 51.77
C ALA A 526 -5.55 0.49 52.83
N TYR A 527 -4.36 0.11 53.29
CA TYR A 527 -3.55 0.87 54.25
C TYR A 527 -3.22 2.29 53.77
N PHE A 528 -2.89 2.47 52.49
CA PHE A 528 -2.69 3.80 51.89
C PHE A 528 -3.93 4.72 51.93
N LYS A 529 -5.13 4.18 52.14
CA LYS A 529 -6.37 4.97 52.28
C LYS A 529 -6.71 5.24 53.73
N GLU A 530 -6.58 4.22 54.57
CA GLU A 530 -6.85 4.27 56.01
C GLU A 530 -5.74 3.50 56.76
N PRO A 531 -4.69 4.19 57.24
CA PRO A 531 -3.63 3.55 58.03
C PRO A 531 -4.15 3.28 59.45
N ARG A 532 -4.84 2.15 59.61
CA ARG A 532 -5.39 1.66 60.89
C ARG A 532 -4.77 0.30 61.22
N GLY A 533 -4.28 0.15 62.46
CA GLY A 533 -3.55 -1.04 62.91
C GLY A 533 -2.10 -1.08 62.41
N ASP A 534 -1.33 -2.06 62.87
CA ASP A 534 -0.03 -2.35 62.25
C ASP A 534 -0.23 -3.18 60.99
N LEU A 535 0.52 -2.86 59.93
CA LEU A 535 0.43 -3.54 58.64
C LEU A 535 1.09 -4.95 58.68
N PHE A 536 1.82 -5.24 59.78
CA PHE A 536 2.58 -6.46 60.01
C PHE A 536 2.42 -6.89 61.48
N PRO A 537 1.99 -8.13 61.78
CA PRO A 537 1.96 -8.62 63.15
C PRO A 537 3.38 -8.81 63.71
N GLU A 538 3.56 -8.73 65.03
CA GLU A 538 4.89 -8.68 65.66
C GLU A 538 5.76 -9.91 65.38
N ASP A 539 5.15 -11.09 65.26
CA ASP A 539 5.79 -12.37 64.91
C ASP A 539 6.32 -12.45 63.47
N SER A 540 6.08 -11.42 62.65
CA SER A 540 6.57 -11.31 61.28
C SER A 540 7.74 -10.35 61.09
N LYS A 541 8.21 -9.67 62.16
CA LYS A 541 9.27 -8.65 62.08
C LYS A 541 10.67 -9.26 62.10
N LEU A 542 11.52 -8.84 61.17
CA LEU A 542 12.94 -9.19 61.06
C LEU A 542 13.81 -7.98 61.48
N GLU A 543 15.02 -8.24 62.00
CA GLU A 543 16.02 -7.19 62.29
C GLU A 543 17.10 -7.10 61.21
N GLU A 544 17.34 -8.19 60.47
CA GLU A 544 18.25 -8.23 59.32
C GLU A 544 17.56 -8.93 58.15
N VAL A 545 17.76 -8.43 56.93
CA VAL A 545 17.21 -9.05 55.71
C VAL A 545 18.22 -9.14 54.58
N THR A 546 18.12 -10.22 53.82
CA THR A 546 18.99 -10.53 52.69
C THR A 546 18.23 -10.48 51.36
N LYS A 547 18.95 -10.65 50.26
CA LYS A 547 18.37 -10.92 48.94
C LYS A 547 17.29 -12.01 48.96
N SER A 548 17.47 -13.08 49.76
CA SER A 548 16.57 -14.24 49.77
C SER A 548 15.18 -13.94 50.36
N ASP A 549 15.12 -13.05 51.37
CA ASP A 549 13.90 -12.67 52.08
C ASP A 549 12.99 -11.76 51.24
N LEU A 550 13.63 -10.88 50.44
CA LEU A 550 13.00 -9.92 49.55
C LEU A 550 12.57 -10.54 48.20
N TYR A 551 13.23 -11.62 47.78
CA TYR A 551 12.98 -12.26 46.49
C TYR A 551 11.56 -12.83 46.38
N ASN A 552 10.84 -12.49 45.31
CA ASN A 552 9.47 -12.93 45.07
C ASN A 552 8.43 -12.53 46.15
N SER A 553 8.73 -11.52 46.97
CA SER A 553 7.83 -10.97 48.01
C SER A 553 7.72 -9.44 47.91
N PHE A 554 8.85 -8.74 48.02
CA PHE A 554 8.90 -7.27 48.15
C PHE A 554 8.36 -6.53 46.92
N TYR A 555 8.32 -7.19 45.76
CA TYR A 555 7.75 -6.62 44.53
C TYR A 555 6.28 -6.20 44.70
N ILE A 556 5.55 -6.82 45.64
CA ILE A 556 4.16 -6.48 45.96
C ILE A 556 4.10 -5.05 46.53
N SER A 557 4.92 -4.76 47.54
CA SER A 557 5.07 -3.44 48.15
C SER A 557 5.56 -2.40 47.16
N LEU A 558 6.58 -2.70 46.33
CA LEU A 558 7.01 -1.80 45.26
C LEU A 558 5.86 -1.44 44.31
N ASN A 559 5.05 -2.41 43.87
CA ASN A 559 3.93 -2.12 42.98
C ASN A 559 2.83 -1.32 43.69
N ALA A 560 2.60 -1.55 44.99
CA ALA A 560 1.62 -0.81 45.78
C ALA A 560 2.05 0.66 45.95
N ILE A 561 3.31 0.93 46.31
CA ILE A 561 3.86 2.30 46.41
C ILE A 561 3.83 2.99 45.04
N VAL A 562 4.26 2.31 43.96
CA VAL A 562 4.16 2.84 42.59
C VAL A 562 2.71 3.17 42.21
N ALA A 563 1.74 2.35 42.62
CA ALA A 563 0.32 2.62 42.38
C ALA A 563 -0.20 3.80 43.21
N ASN A 564 0.27 3.97 44.45
CA ASN A 564 -0.09 5.08 45.33
C ASN A 564 0.47 6.42 44.79
N LEU A 565 1.77 6.46 44.47
CA LEU A 565 2.39 7.65 43.85
C LEU A 565 1.69 8.03 42.53
N ASN A 566 1.38 7.06 41.69
CA ASN A 566 0.66 7.30 40.43
C ASN A 566 -0.86 7.45 40.55
N ALA A 567 -1.42 7.43 41.76
CA ALA A 567 -2.86 7.54 41.98
C ALA A 567 -3.40 8.87 41.41
N ARG A 568 -4.66 8.86 40.95
CA ARG A 568 -5.30 10.04 40.33
C ARG A 568 -5.21 11.29 41.19
N LYS A 569 -5.40 11.17 42.52
CA LYS A 569 -5.25 12.26 43.51
C LYS A 569 -3.88 12.95 43.45
N ASN A 570 -2.81 12.19 43.19
CA ASN A 570 -1.44 12.73 43.12
C ASN A 570 -1.12 13.25 41.72
N ARG A 571 -1.64 12.60 40.66
CA ARG A 571 -1.52 13.07 39.27
C ARG A 571 -2.27 14.38 39.04
N ASP A 572 -3.47 14.53 39.58
CA ASP A 572 -4.30 15.75 39.47
C ASP A 572 -3.70 16.95 40.25
N LYS A 573 -2.69 16.74 41.12
CA LYS A 573 -1.91 17.85 41.71
C LYS A 573 -0.90 18.46 40.72
N ILE A 574 -0.32 17.65 39.84
CA ILE A 574 0.76 18.06 38.92
C ILE A 574 0.30 18.23 37.47
N PHE A 575 -0.82 17.65 37.07
CA PHE A 575 -1.42 17.79 35.73
C PHE A 575 -2.86 18.27 35.80
N GLU A 576 -3.22 19.12 34.86
CA GLU A 576 -4.57 19.67 34.71
C GLU A 576 -5.59 18.56 34.43
N LYS A 577 -6.62 18.52 35.28
CA LYS A 577 -7.72 17.54 35.19
C LYS A 577 -8.51 17.70 33.89
N ILE A 578 -8.69 18.94 33.42
CA ILE A 578 -9.39 19.24 32.16
C ILE A 578 -8.62 18.63 30.98
N ALA A 579 -7.33 18.96 30.85
CA ALA A 579 -6.45 18.43 29.81
C ALA A 579 -6.45 16.89 29.79
N SER A 580 -6.28 16.30 30.97
CA SER A 580 -6.27 14.85 31.17
C SER A 580 -7.62 14.20 30.80
N SER A 581 -8.75 14.83 31.12
CA SER A 581 -10.08 14.33 30.76
C SER A 581 -10.39 14.41 29.26
N LYS A 582 -9.87 15.43 28.57
CA LYS A 582 -10.11 15.66 27.13
C LYS A 582 -9.34 14.70 26.22
N SER A 583 -8.29 14.05 26.74
CA SER A 583 -7.51 13.04 26.01
C SER A 583 -8.32 11.81 25.55
N ILE A 584 -9.43 11.47 26.22
CA ILE A 584 -10.28 10.33 25.84
C ILE A 584 -10.94 10.52 24.47
N TYR A 585 -11.31 11.76 24.11
CA TYR A 585 -11.89 12.05 22.80
C TYR A 585 -10.86 11.85 21.67
N VAL A 586 -9.58 12.12 21.94
CA VAL A 586 -8.48 11.85 20.99
C VAL A 586 -8.27 10.34 20.81
N ILE A 587 -8.38 9.55 21.89
CA ILE A 587 -8.36 8.08 21.78
C ILE A 587 -9.52 7.57 20.93
N LEU A 588 -10.75 8.07 21.15
CA LEU A 588 -11.93 7.68 20.37
C LEU A 588 -11.79 8.05 18.89
N MET A 589 -11.25 9.24 18.58
CA MET A 589 -10.97 9.67 17.20
C MET A 589 -9.87 8.83 16.52
N ILE A 590 -8.84 8.39 17.26
CA ILE A 590 -7.82 7.45 16.76
C ILE A 590 -8.46 6.10 16.41
N ILE A 591 -9.28 5.54 17.30
CA ILE A 591 -9.99 4.26 17.07
C ILE A 591 -10.93 4.39 15.87
N ALA A 592 -11.71 5.46 15.79
CA ALA A 592 -12.61 5.73 14.66
C ALA A 592 -11.86 5.87 13.34
N THR A 593 -10.71 6.56 13.33
CA THR A 593 -9.87 6.67 12.13
C THR A 593 -9.32 5.32 11.69
N ILE A 594 -8.83 4.48 12.62
CA ILE A 594 -8.36 3.13 12.30
C ILE A 594 -9.48 2.31 11.64
N LEU A 595 -10.70 2.34 12.21
CA LEU A 595 -11.88 1.68 11.63
C LEU A 595 -12.21 2.20 10.23
N ILE A 596 -12.19 3.53 10.03
CA ILE A 596 -12.51 4.16 8.73
C ILE A 596 -11.49 3.74 7.65
N ILE A 597 -10.19 3.78 7.97
CA ILE A 597 -9.15 3.58 6.96
C ILE A 597 -8.98 2.12 6.56
N THR A 598 -9.41 1.16 7.39
CA THR A 598 -9.38 -0.27 7.04
C THR A 598 -10.73 -0.79 6.55
N SER A 599 -11.86 -0.36 7.14
CA SER A 599 -13.17 -0.90 6.80
C SER A 599 -13.73 -0.35 5.49
N ILE A 600 -13.45 0.90 5.13
CA ILE A 600 -13.94 1.45 3.86
C ILE A 600 -13.30 0.73 2.66
N PRO A 601 -11.95 0.57 2.56
CA PRO A 601 -11.36 -0.21 1.47
C PRO A 601 -11.83 -1.67 1.43
N VAL A 602 -11.92 -2.35 2.58
CA VAL A 602 -12.37 -3.76 2.63
C VAL A 602 -13.82 -3.92 2.18
N VAL A 603 -14.73 -3.04 2.58
CA VAL A 603 -16.14 -3.12 2.15
C VAL A 603 -16.32 -2.72 0.67
N ASP A 604 -15.54 -1.76 0.18
CA ASP A 604 -15.60 -1.27 -1.20
C ASP A 604 -14.90 -2.23 -2.20
N TYR A 605 -14.04 -3.14 -1.73
CA TYR A 605 -13.41 -4.20 -2.53
C TYR A 605 -14.07 -5.58 -2.35
N ALA A 606 -14.21 -6.08 -1.12
CA ALA A 606 -14.71 -7.44 -0.83
C ALA A 606 -16.20 -7.49 -0.41
N GLY A 607 -16.86 -6.34 -0.28
CA GLY A 607 -18.28 -6.24 0.07
C GLY A 607 -18.55 -6.24 1.58
N ILE A 608 -19.81 -6.02 1.94
CA ILE A 608 -20.23 -5.79 3.33
C ILE A 608 -20.14 -7.04 4.24
N GLY A 609 -20.09 -8.24 3.66
CA GLY A 609 -19.95 -9.50 4.42
C GLY A 609 -18.65 -9.55 5.23
N GLU A 610 -17.55 -9.05 4.66
CA GLU A 610 -16.23 -9.04 5.29
C GLU A 610 -16.10 -7.99 6.42
N LEU A 611 -17.07 -7.10 6.59
CA LEU A 611 -17.03 -6.07 7.64
C LEU A 611 -17.01 -6.68 9.04
N GLY A 612 -17.78 -7.75 9.29
CA GLY A 612 -17.82 -8.41 10.60
C GLY A 612 -16.49 -9.06 10.96
N ILE A 613 -15.85 -9.68 9.96
CA ILE A 613 -14.52 -10.29 10.05
C ILE A 613 -13.47 -9.21 10.34
N ASN A 614 -13.44 -8.12 9.56
CA ASN A 614 -12.53 -6.99 9.77
C ASN A 614 -12.69 -6.34 11.16
N ILE A 615 -13.91 -6.10 11.63
CA ILE A 615 -14.15 -5.53 12.97
C ILE A 615 -13.67 -6.47 14.08
N LEU A 616 -13.95 -7.78 13.99
CA LEU A 616 -13.47 -8.78 14.95
C LEU A 616 -11.93 -8.77 15.03
N PHE A 617 -11.27 -8.61 13.90
CA PHE A 617 -9.83 -8.52 13.83
C PHE A 617 -9.28 -7.22 14.42
N LEU A 618 -9.89 -6.06 14.13
CA LEU A 618 -9.53 -4.77 14.74
C LEU A 618 -9.69 -4.75 16.26
N VAL A 619 -10.69 -5.46 16.80
CA VAL A 619 -10.81 -5.73 18.25
C VAL A 619 -9.59 -6.49 18.77
N GLY A 620 -9.07 -7.46 17.99
CA GLY A 620 -7.79 -8.12 18.23
C GLY A 620 -6.54 -7.21 18.20
N TYR A 621 -6.59 -6.05 17.54
CA TYR A 621 -5.49 -5.06 17.60
C TYR A 621 -5.56 -4.13 18.83
N LEU A 622 -6.68 -4.08 19.57
CA LEU A 622 -6.84 -3.21 20.74
C LEU A 622 -5.73 -3.36 21.81
N PRO A 623 -5.22 -4.57 22.15
CA PRO A 623 -4.10 -4.70 23.07
C PRO A 623 -2.82 -4.01 22.57
N PHE A 624 -2.51 -4.07 21.28
CA PHE A 624 -1.36 -3.36 20.69
C PHE A 624 -1.59 -1.85 20.63
N ILE A 625 -2.78 -1.42 20.21
CA ILE A 625 -3.19 -0.01 20.21
C ILE A 625 -3.08 0.57 21.64
N SER A 626 -3.41 -0.20 22.68
CA SER A 626 -3.25 0.22 24.07
C SER A 626 -1.80 0.55 24.46
N ILE A 627 -0.79 -0.08 23.84
CA ILE A 627 0.64 0.19 24.10
C ILE A 627 1.01 1.60 23.65
N LEU A 628 0.37 2.15 22.61
CA LEU A 628 0.57 3.54 22.18
C LEU A 628 0.11 4.56 23.23
N PHE A 629 -0.81 4.14 24.12
CA PHE A 629 -1.43 4.96 25.15
C PHE A 629 -0.87 4.73 26.57
N VAL A 630 -0.26 3.58 26.86
CA VAL A 630 0.36 3.29 28.17
C VAL A 630 1.78 3.85 28.26
N LYS A 631 2.06 4.66 29.30
CA LYS A 631 3.45 5.04 29.65
C LYS A 631 4.15 3.88 30.37
N GLY A 632 5.17 3.30 29.72
CA GLY A 632 5.99 2.20 30.23
C GLY A 632 5.62 0.84 29.62
N LYS A 633 6.49 -0.17 29.75
CA LYS A 633 6.23 -1.53 29.23
C LYS A 633 5.13 -2.21 30.06
N PRO A 634 3.93 -2.53 29.50
CA PRO A 634 2.89 -3.20 30.27
C PRO A 634 3.30 -4.64 30.59
N LYS A 635 3.09 -5.08 31.84
CA LYS A 635 3.53 -6.41 32.34
C LYS A 635 2.89 -7.62 31.63
N ILE A 636 1.86 -7.40 30.83
CA ILE A 636 1.19 -8.42 30.00
C ILE A 636 1.89 -8.62 28.63
N PHE A 637 2.78 -7.71 28.25
CA PHE A 637 3.48 -7.67 26.96
C PHE A 637 4.35 -8.90 26.66
N ASN A 638 4.75 -9.70 27.65
CA ASN A 638 5.49 -10.94 27.39
C ASN A 638 4.63 -12.21 27.52
N LEU A 639 3.49 -12.14 28.22
CA LEU A 639 2.63 -13.31 28.48
C LEU A 639 1.64 -13.55 27.34
N ILE A 640 1.17 -12.48 26.70
CA ILE A 640 0.25 -12.55 25.57
C ILE A 640 1.02 -12.70 24.25
N VAL A 641 2.11 -11.96 24.08
CA VAL A 641 2.75 -11.73 22.76
C VAL A 641 3.29 -12.99 22.05
N GLY A 642 3.64 -14.08 22.72
CA GLY A 642 4.07 -15.31 22.02
C GLY A 642 2.94 -15.95 21.19
N PRO A 643 1.92 -16.54 21.82
CA PRO A 643 0.76 -17.10 21.13
C PRO A 643 -0.01 -16.03 20.34
N PHE A 644 -0.04 -14.79 20.84
CA PHE A 644 -0.73 -13.69 20.19
C PHE A 644 0.01 -13.18 18.96
N ILE A 645 1.36 -13.24 18.85
CA ILE A 645 2.05 -12.97 17.57
C ILE A 645 1.65 -14.01 16.53
N PHE A 646 1.55 -15.29 16.88
CA PHE A 646 1.13 -16.32 15.93
C PHE A 646 -0.33 -16.13 15.48
N PHE A 647 -1.25 -15.92 16.44
CA PHE A 647 -2.64 -15.58 16.14
C PHE A 647 -2.74 -14.28 15.33
N HIS A 648 -1.95 -13.26 15.66
CA HIS A 648 -1.90 -11.95 14.99
C HIS A 648 -1.27 -12.01 13.60
N MET A 649 -0.24 -12.83 13.36
CA MET A 649 0.29 -13.07 12.01
C MET A 649 -0.74 -13.78 11.13
N PHE A 650 -1.43 -14.80 11.68
CA PHE A 650 -2.54 -15.46 10.99
C PHE A 650 -3.68 -14.48 10.68
N LEU A 651 -4.10 -13.69 11.66
CA LEU A 651 -5.09 -12.61 11.51
C LEU A 651 -4.64 -11.53 10.51
N MET A 652 -3.36 -11.17 10.52
CA MET A 652 -2.80 -10.15 9.64
C MET A 652 -2.79 -10.65 8.19
N ILE A 653 -2.53 -11.93 7.95
CA ILE A 653 -2.68 -12.53 6.62
C ILE A 653 -4.14 -12.47 6.17
N VAL A 654 -5.10 -12.90 7.02
CA VAL A 654 -6.53 -12.93 6.64
C VAL A 654 -7.12 -11.51 6.47
N THR A 655 -6.66 -10.49 7.20
CA THR A 655 -7.07 -9.08 7.00
C THR A 655 -6.35 -8.38 5.86
N ALA A 656 -5.04 -8.59 5.72
CA ALA A 656 -4.22 -7.89 4.74
C ALA A 656 -4.39 -8.46 3.33
N LEU A 657 -5.07 -9.60 3.14
CA LEU A 657 -5.49 -10.03 1.81
C LEU A 657 -6.58 -9.08 1.25
N PRO A 658 -7.82 -8.99 1.79
CA PRO A 658 -8.82 -8.05 1.26
C PRO A 658 -8.39 -6.59 1.32
N LEU A 659 -7.71 -6.15 2.40
CA LEU A 659 -7.24 -4.77 2.51
C LEU A 659 -6.05 -4.51 1.58
N GLY A 660 -5.11 -5.45 1.46
CA GLY A 660 -3.93 -5.30 0.61
C GLY A 660 -4.29 -5.29 -0.87
N GLU A 661 -5.19 -6.18 -1.30
CA GLU A 661 -5.73 -6.18 -2.66
C GLU A 661 -6.47 -4.87 -2.96
N ALA A 662 -7.35 -4.41 -2.05
CA ALA A 662 -8.05 -3.12 -2.21
C ALA A 662 -7.09 -1.94 -2.40
N LEU A 663 -5.98 -1.89 -1.63
CA LEU A 663 -4.99 -0.83 -1.70
C LEU A 663 -3.98 -1.01 -2.87
N PHE A 664 -3.82 -2.23 -3.38
CA PHE A 664 -2.94 -2.53 -4.52
C PHE A 664 -3.62 -2.20 -5.85
N PHE A 665 -4.89 -2.59 -6.00
CA PHE A 665 -5.67 -2.36 -7.22
C PHE A 665 -6.34 -0.97 -7.27
N ASP A 666 -6.55 -0.28 -6.13
CA ASP A 666 -7.12 1.07 -6.11
C ASP A 666 -6.18 2.11 -5.47
N SER A 667 -5.56 2.92 -6.33
CA SER A 667 -4.68 4.02 -5.95
C SER A 667 -5.39 5.15 -5.18
N ILE A 668 -6.69 5.34 -5.36
CA ILE A 668 -7.49 6.31 -4.60
C ILE A 668 -7.62 5.82 -3.15
N LEU A 669 -8.01 4.55 -2.95
CA LEU A 669 -8.07 3.94 -1.62
C LEU A 669 -6.69 3.95 -0.93
N LEU A 670 -5.61 3.68 -1.68
CA LEU A 670 -4.23 3.79 -1.19
C LEU A 670 -3.89 5.19 -0.69
N ILE A 671 -4.17 6.24 -1.48
CA ILE A 671 -3.91 7.63 -1.07
C ILE A 671 -4.73 8.00 0.18
N GLY A 672 -5.99 7.56 0.25
CA GLY A 672 -6.85 7.77 1.42
C GLY A 672 -6.32 7.09 2.68
N PHE A 673 -5.86 5.84 2.55
CA PHE A 673 -5.22 5.10 3.64
C PHE A 673 -3.94 5.80 4.13
N LEU A 674 -3.07 6.25 3.23
CA LEU A 674 -1.82 6.96 3.57
C LEU A 674 -2.09 8.30 4.27
N ILE A 675 -3.09 9.07 3.81
CA ILE A 675 -3.54 10.31 4.48
C ILE A 675 -4.10 9.99 5.87
N GLY A 676 -4.85 8.89 6.00
CA GLY A 676 -5.34 8.36 7.26
C GLY A 676 -4.22 8.04 8.27
N LEU A 677 -3.17 7.35 7.82
CA LEU A 677 -1.97 7.08 8.63
C LEU A 677 -1.25 8.37 9.06
N ALA A 678 -1.12 9.36 8.17
CA ALA A 678 -0.55 10.66 8.54
C ALA A 678 -1.39 11.38 9.61
N CYS A 679 -2.72 11.34 9.50
CA CYS A 679 -3.64 11.88 10.49
C CYS A 679 -3.53 11.15 11.85
N LEU A 680 -3.37 9.81 11.84
CA LEU A 680 -3.12 9.02 13.05
C LEU A 680 -1.84 9.44 13.78
N ILE A 681 -0.74 9.68 13.05
CA ILE A 681 0.51 10.18 13.64
C ILE A 681 0.28 11.54 14.31
N VAL A 682 -0.41 12.47 13.66
CA VAL A 682 -0.75 13.79 14.23
C VAL A 682 -1.58 13.63 15.52
N MET A 683 -2.60 12.78 15.52
CA MET A 683 -3.44 12.55 16.71
C MET A 683 -2.68 11.88 17.86
N ILE A 684 -1.79 10.90 17.57
CA ILE A 684 -0.94 10.26 18.58
C ILE A 684 0.04 11.27 19.20
N VAL A 685 0.60 12.17 18.41
CA VAL A 685 1.45 13.27 18.90
C VAL A 685 0.64 14.23 19.78
N CYS A 686 -0.54 14.66 19.32
CA CYS A 686 -1.43 15.52 20.10
C CYS A 686 -1.84 14.85 21.43
N PHE A 687 -2.18 13.55 21.42
CA PHE A 687 -2.49 12.78 22.62
C PHE A 687 -1.31 12.73 23.61
N LYS A 688 -0.10 12.41 23.12
CA LYS A 688 1.10 12.33 23.98
C LYS A 688 1.51 13.70 24.55
N ALA A 689 1.23 14.78 23.83
CA ALA A 689 1.45 16.16 24.25
C ALA A 689 0.24 16.78 24.99
N MET A 690 -0.86 16.05 25.18
CA MET A 690 -2.09 16.53 25.83
C MET A 690 -1.99 16.78 27.35
N PRO A 691 -1.17 16.09 28.15
CA PRO A 691 -1.11 16.32 29.60
C PRO A 691 -0.44 17.67 29.96
N LYS A 692 -1.23 18.73 30.10
CA LYS A 692 -0.77 20.02 30.64
C LYS A 692 -0.46 19.94 32.14
N ARG A 693 0.65 20.52 32.60
CA ARG A 693 0.99 20.69 34.03
C ARG A 693 0.16 21.79 34.71
N THR A 694 -0.16 21.59 35.98
CA THR A 694 -0.71 22.66 36.85
C THR A 694 0.37 23.71 37.15
N PRO A 695 0.04 24.93 37.62
CA PRO A 695 1.04 25.92 38.03
C PRO A 695 2.04 25.37 39.07
N TYR A 696 1.54 24.66 40.09
CA TYR A 696 2.35 23.94 41.08
C TYR A 696 3.22 22.85 40.44
N GLY A 697 2.65 22.05 39.53
CA GLY A 697 3.39 21.02 38.80
C GLY A 697 4.47 21.58 37.88
N ASN A 698 4.30 22.80 37.37
CA ASN A 698 5.27 23.52 36.56
C ASN A 698 6.40 24.10 37.43
N GLU A 699 6.06 24.72 38.57
CA GLU A 699 7.02 25.22 39.56
C GLU A 699 7.93 24.09 40.08
N MET A 700 7.35 22.95 40.48
CA MET A 700 8.13 21.81 40.94
C MET A 700 9.03 21.22 39.84
N LEU A 701 8.58 21.24 38.57
CA LEU A 701 9.45 20.84 37.46
C LEU A 701 10.61 21.82 37.28
N GLY A 702 10.37 23.12 37.38
CA GLY A 702 11.39 24.17 37.32
C GLY A 702 12.48 23.98 38.37
N LYS A 703 12.07 23.79 39.63
CA LYS A 703 12.97 23.51 40.75
C LYS A 703 13.78 22.23 40.55
N ILE A 704 13.13 21.13 40.20
CA ILE A 704 13.83 19.84 40.03
C ILE A 704 14.77 19.85 38.83
N LYS A 705 14.42 20.53 37.73
CA LYS A 705 15.33 20.75 36.61
C LYS A 705 16.54 21.60 37.02
N GLY A 706 16.30 22.69 37.74
CA GLY A 706 17.33 23.55 38.31
C GLY A 706 18.33 22.77 39.16
N PHE A 707 17.80 21.95 40.08
CA PHE A 707 18.59 21.06 40.92
C PHE A 707 19.36 20.04 40.08
N LYS A 708 18.72 19.35 39.13
CA LYS A 708 19.40 18.42 38.21
C LYS A 708 20.52 19.11 37.42
N ARG A 709 20.29 20.34 36.96
CA ARG A 709 21.28 21.13 36.23
C ARG A 709 22.48 21.42 37.12
N PHE A 710 22.27 21.83 38.37
CA PHE A 710 23.34 21.96 39.36
C PHE A 710 24.11 20.64 39.55
N LEU A 711 23.43 19.50 39.78
CA LEU A 711 24.10 18.19 39.92
C LEU A 711 24.99 17.83 38.72
N GLU A 712 24.57 18.19 37.50
CA GLU A 712 25.35 17.96 36.28
C GLU A 712 26.52 18.95 36.11
N THR A 713 26.37 20.22 36.51
CA THR A 713 27.31 21.31 36.17
C THR A 713 28.09 21.90 37.34
N ALA A 714 27.85 21.48 38.58
CA ALA A 714 28.54 22.01 39.75
C ALA A 714 30.07 21.89 39.63
N GLU A 715 30.78 22.96 39.96
CA GLU A 715 32.24 23.05 39.98
C GLU A 715 32.80 22.59 41.33
N LYS A 716 33.99 21.99 41.31
CA LYS A 716 34.64 21.40 42.50
C LYS A 716 34.70 22.35 43.72
N PRO A 717 35.13 23.63 43.61
CA PRO A 717 35.19 24.53 44.78
C PRO A 717 33.83 24.78 45.45
N LYS A 718 32.74 24.75 44.65
CA LYS A 718 31.38 24.91 45.20
C LYS A 718 30.92 23.66 45.94
N LEU A 719 31.32 22.47 45.47
CA LEU A 719 31.02 21.20 46.13
C LEU A 719 31.83 21.04 47.42
N GLU A 720 33.12 21.39 47.40
CA GLU A 720 33.97 21.41 48.60
C GLU A 720 33.38 22.32 49.69
N ALA A 721 32.97 23.54 49.35
CA ALA A 721 32.31 24.43 50.31
C ALA A 721 31.02 23.84 50.91
N LEU A 722 30.19 23.17 50.10
CA LEU A 722 28.96 22.53 50.56
C LEU A 722 29.21 21.29 51.45
N VAL A 723 30.31 20.57 51.24
CA VAL A 723 30.77 19.47 52.12
C VAL A 723 31.38 19.98 53.42
N MET A 724 32.08 21.13 53.38
CA MET A 724 32.57 21.77 54.60
C MET A 724 31.42 22.27 55.49
N ASP A 725 30.34 22.78 54.88
CA ASP A 725 29.13 23.22 55.59
C ASP A 725 28.30 22.03 56.11
N ASP A 726 28.15 20.96 55.33
CA ASP A 726 27.46 19.71 55.67
C ASP A 726 28.26 18.49 55.16
N PRO A 727 29.03 17.79 56.02
CA PRO A 727 29.78 16.60 55.62
C PRO A 727 28.91 15.45 55.08
N SER A 728 27.59 15.47 55.37
CA SER A 728 26.63 14.50 54.84
C SER A 728 26.00 14.92 53.51
N TYR A 729 26.31 16.12 52.99
CA TYR A 729 25.65 16.73 51.81
C TYR A 729 25.64 15.80 50.58
N PHE A 730 26.77 15.13 50.31
CA PHE A 730 26.90 14.15 49.24
C PHE A 730 25.91 12.97 49.38
N TYR A 731 25.81 12.40 50.59
CA TYR A 731 24.94 11.27 50.91
C TYR A 731 23.45 11.67 50.94
N ASN A 732 23.16 12.85 51.50
CA ASN A 732 21.82 13.47 51.53
C ASN A 732 21.22 13.60 50.11
N ILE A 733 22.07 13.82 49.09
CA ILE A 733 21.67 14.03 47.70
C ILE A 733 21.65 12.74 46.86
N LEU A 734 22.46 11.74 47.21
CA LEU A 734 22.63 10.51 46.43
C LEU A 734 21.32 9.77 46.09
N PRO A 735 20.30 9.65 46.97
CA PRO A 735 19.01 9.05 46.59
C PRO A 735 18.32 9.75 45.42
N TYR A 736 18.46 11.07 45.33
CA TYR A 736 17.82 11.91 44.31
C TYR A 736 18.54 11.83 42.96
N THR A 737 19.87 11.64 42.96
CA THR A 737 20.64 11.52 41.72
C THR A 737 20.26 10.25 40.95
N TYR A 738 19.90 9.16 41.66
CA TYR A 738 19.41 7.92 41.05
C TYR A 738 18.04 8.06 40.35
N VAL A 739 17.12 8.88 40.88
CA VAL A 739 15.82 9.12 40.23
C VAL A 739 15.89 10.16 39.11
N LEU A 740 16.87 11.07 39.17
CA LEU A 740 17.14 12.05 38.12
C LEU A 740 18.04 11.49 37.01
N ASP A 741 18.50 10.25 37.16
CA ASP A 741 19.38 9.54 36.22
C ASP A 741 20.72 10.27 36.00
N VAL A 742 21.33 10.77 37.10
CA VAL A 742 22.62 11.50 37.14
C VAL A 742 23.56 11.02 38.26
N SER A 743 23.33 9.84 38.85
CA SER A 743 24.16 9.26 39.92
C SER A 743 25.64 9.21 39.58
N ASP A 744 25.97 8.76 38.37
CA ASP A 744 27.35 8.42 38.02
C ASP A 744 28.21 9.70 37.92
N LYS A 745 27.66 10.73 37.25
CA LYS A 745 28.23 12.09 37.19
C LYS A 745 28.32 12.77 38.56
N TRP A 746 27.40 12.46 39.47
CA TRP A 746 27.41 13.01 40.82
C TRP A 746 28.54 12.39 41.65
N ILE A 747 28.70 11.07 41.59
CA ILE A 747 29.77 10.34 42.29
C ILE A 747 31.15 10.75 41.76
N GLU A 748 31.32 10.82 40.44
CA GLU A 748 32.55 11.25 39.74
C GLU A 748 33.07 12.60 40.26
N LYS A 749 32.18 13.57 40.49
CA LYS A 749 32.53 14.92 40.98
C LYS A 749 33.15 14.96 42.38
N PHE A 750 33.08 13.86 43.15
CA PHE A 750 33.62 13.75 44.50
C PHE A 750 34.79 12.77 44.60
N GLU A 751 35.31 12.24 43.48
CA GLU A 751 36.49 11.34 43.51
C GLU A 751 37.74 12.03 44.07
N ASP A 752 37.94 13.31 43.74
CA ASP A 752 39.06 14.13 44.25
C ASP A 752 38.70 14.96 45.50
N ILE A 753 37.59 14.66 46.18
CA ILE A 753 37.18 15.35 47.42
C ILE A 753 37.36 14.36 48.59
N SER A 754 38.02 14.80 49.67
CA SER A 754 38.18 13.95 50.85
C SER A 754 36.85 13.81 51.59
N MET A 755 36.37 12.58 51.70
CA MET A 755 35.07 12.22 52.29
C MET A 755 35.26 11.16 53.37
N GLU A 756 34.48 11.24 54.46
CA GLU A 756 34.36 10.17 55.44
C GLU A 756 33.26 9.18 55.04
N ALA A 757 33.40 7.92 55.46
CA ALA A 757 32.40 6.88 55.21
C ALA A 757 31.10 7.17 56.00
N PRO A 758 29.91 7.02 55.41
CA PRO A 758 28.66 7.27 56.13
C PRO A 758 28.36 6.10 57.06
N ASN A 759 27.77 6.38 58.23
CA ASN A 759 27.48 5.36 59.26
C ASN A 759 26.57 4.21 58.80
N TRP A 760 25.84 4.39 57.69
CA TRP A 760 24.98 3.37 57.08
C TRP A 760 25.72 2.44 56.08
N TYR A 761 26.97 2.73 55.72
CA TYR A 761 27.80 1.93 54.81
C TYR A 761 28.61 0.87 55.57
N GLY A 762 28.41 -0.40 55.20
CA GLY A 762 29.20 -1.54 55.68
C GLY A 762 29.95 -2.24 54.55
N GLY A 763 30.87 -1.55 53.88
CA GLY A 763 31.67 -2.14 52.81
C GLY A 763 32.80 -3.06 53.32
N SER A 764 33.21 -4.01 52.48
CA SER A 764 34.23 -5.02 52.80
C SER A 764 35.69 -4.54 52.73
N SER A 765 35.94 -3.29 52.36
CA SER A 765 37.28 -2.75 52.07
C SER A 765 37.43 -1.30 52.54
N SER A 766 38.65 -0.78 52.54
CA SER A 766 38.95 0.62 52.91
C SER A 766 38.11 1.60 52.09
N PHE A 767 37.56 2.60 52.78
CA PHE A 767 36.69 3.58 52.16
C PHE A 767 37.46 4.53 51.24
N ASN A 768 36.98 4.66 50.00
CA ASN A 768 37.26 5.75 49.07
C ASN A 768 36.07 5.85 48.10
N MET A 769 36.01 6.92 47.29
CA MET A 769 34.87 7.14 46.40
C MET A 769 34.70 6.03 45.35
N THR A 770 35.80 5.42 44.87
CA THR A 770 35.76 4.32 43.91
C THR A 770 35.24 3.02 44.54
N THR A 771 35.63 2.66 45.77
CA THR A 771 35.09 1.49 46.47
C THR A 771 33.63 1.70 46.85
N PHE A 772 33.26 2.91 47.27
CA PHE A 772 31.87 3.31 47.51
C PHE A 772 31.00 3.24 46.24
N SER A 773 31.48 3.77 45.11
CA SER A 773 30.79 3.71 43.80
C SER A 773 30.49 2.27 43.37
N ASN A 774 31.49 1.39 43.49
CA ASN A 774 31.35 -0.03 43.19
C ASN A 774 30.36 -0.74 44.13
N PHE A 775 30.39 -0.42 45.43
CA PHE A 775 29.43 -0.91 46.42
C PHE A 775 27.99 -0.46 46.10
N MET A 776 27.80 0.82 45.78
CA MET A 776 26.48 1.37 45.47
C MET A 776 25.91 0.74 44.19
N ASN A 777 26.73 0.57 43.15
CA ASN A 777 26.31 -0.08 41.91
C ASN A 777 25.98 -1.57 42.11
N SER A 778 26.82 -2.34 42.81
CA SER A 778 26.55 -3.76 43.08
C SER A 778 25.32 -3.95 43.95
N THR A 779 25.17 -3.13 44.99
CA THR A 779 24.00 -3.08 45.89
C THR A 779 22.75 -2.76 45.11
N MET A 780 22.71 -1.69 44.31
CA MET A 780 21.51 -1.29 43.59
C MET A 780 21.10 -2.29 42.50
N ILE A 781 22.06 -2.95 41.83
CA ILE A 781 21.77 -4.05 40.90
C ILE A 781 21.17 -5.25 41.64
N SER A 782 21.79 -5.66 42.75
CA SER A 782 21.35 -6.84 43.52
C SER A 782 20.02 -6.60 44.23
N ALA A 783 19.81 -5.41 44.81
CA ALA A 783 18.55 -4.96 45.40
C ALA A 783 17.44 -4.86 44.34
N THR A 784 17.72 -4.30 43.16
CA THR A 784 16.75 -4.30 42.04
C THR A 784 16.36 -5.73 41.65
N SER A 785 17.34 -6.64 41.54
CA SER A 785 17.09 -8.07 41.27
C SER A 785 16.27 -8.75 42.38
N ALA A 786 16.57 -8.47 43.65
CA ALA A 786 15.85 -9.03 44.79
C ALA A 786 14.40 -8.53 44.85
N MET A 787 14.24 -7.22 44.87
CA MET A 787 13.02 -6.52 45.28
C MET A 787 12.01 -6.37 44.16
N SER A 788 12.43 -6.42 42.89
CA SER A 788 11.49 -6.32 41.75
C SER A 788 11.00 -7.67 41.20
N SER A 789 11.68 -8.77 41.55
CA SER A 789 11.42 -10.12 41.03
C SER A 789 10.08 -10.71 41.45
N ARG A 790 9.48 -11.49 40.54
CA ARG A 790 8.17 -12.12 40.70
C ARG A 790 8.30 -13.65 40.65
N PRO A 791 7.46 -14.40 41.40
CA PRO A 791 7.38 -15.85 41.27
C PRO A 791 7.15 -16.24 39.81
N SER A 792 7.99 -17.13 39.29
CA SER A 792 7.78 -17.77 38.00
C SER A 792 6.59 -18.73 38.10
N SER A 793 5.56 -18.51 37.28
CA SER A 793 4.49 -19.49 37.09
C SER A 793 5.05 -20.74 36.42
N SER A 794 4.93 -21.89 37.06
CA SER A 794 5.30 -23.19 36.50
C SER A 794 4.31 -23.62 35.41
N GLY A 795 4.52 -23.12 34.19
CA GLY A 795 3.87 -23.60 32.96
C GLY A 795 4.90 -24.38 32.13
N GLY A 796 4.62 -25.66 31.86
CA GLY A 796 5.53 -26.51 31.10
C GLY A 796 5.68 -26.05 29.65
N SER A 797 6.91 -25.99 29.16
CA SER A 797 7.23 -25.72 27.75
C SER A 797 7.98 -26.93 27.18
N GLY A 798 7.22 -27.85 26.57
CA GLY A 798 7.74 -28.94 25.75
C GLY A 798 7.17 -28.82 24.35
N GLY A 799 8.04 -28.79 23.33
CA GLY A 799 7.64 -28.57 21.94
C GLY A 799 8.84 -28.22 21.08
N GLY A 800 9.59 -29.23 20.65
CA GLY A 800 10.66 -29.07 19.67
C GLY A 800 10.10 -28.80 18.27
N SER A 801 10.86 -28.11 17.43
CA SER A 801 10.51 -27.87 16.03
C SER A 801 11.21 -28.88 15.13
N SER A 802 10.44 -29.70 14.41
CA SER A 802 10.91 -30.59 13.34
C SER A 802 10.16 -30.26 12.06
N GLY A 803 10.87 -30.17 10.94
CA GLY A 803 10.33 -29.63 9.68
C GLY A 803 9.47 -30.58 8.85
N GLY A 804 9.01 -30.07 7.72
CA GLY A 804 8.26 -30.76 6.67
C GLY A 804 7.73 -29.73 5.67
N GLY A 805 7.73 -30.05 4.37
CA GLY A 805 7.21 -29.17 3.32
C GLY A 805 6.26 -29.91 2.38
N SER A 806 5.60 -29.17 1.47
CA SER A 806 4.84 -29.72 0.33
C SER A 806 4.41 -28.58 -0.63
N GLY A 807 4.12 -28.92 -1.90
CA GLY A 807 3.42 -28.03 -2.86
C GLY A 807 1.92 -27.89 -2.53
N GLY A 808 1.02 -27.41 -3.41
CA GLY A 808 1.11 -27.02 -4.82
C GLY A 808 -0.21 -27.39 -5.53
N GLY A 809 -0.82 -26.49 -6.32
CA GLY A 809 -2.08 -26.76 -7.04
C GLY A 809 -2.87 -25.52 -7.45
N GLY A 810 -3.49 -25.55 -8.64
CA GLY A 810 -4.33 -24.48 -9.22
C GLY A 810 -5.83 -24.80 -9.21
N GLY A 811 -6.64 -23.94 -9.84
CA GLY A 811 -8.12 -23.99 -9.83
C GLY A 811 -8.80 -24.76 -10.97
N GLY A 812 -10.13 -24.67 -11.01
CA GLY A 812 -11.02 -25.30 -12.00
C GLY A 812 -12.49 -24.86 -11.84
N SER A 813 -13.38 -25.42 -12.67
CA SER A 813 -14.82 -25.11 -12.75
C SER A 813 -15.68 -25.81 -11.67
N TRP A 814 -17.01 -25.53 -11.64
CA TRP A 814 -17.96 -25.99 -10.59
C TRP A 814 -19.04 -26.97 -11.08
#